data_AF-A0A7S3FXU8-F1
#
_entry.id   AF-A0A7S3FXU8-F1
#
_cell.length_a   1.000
_cell.length_b   1.000
_cell.length_c   1.000
_cell.angle_alpha   90.00
_cell.angle_beta   90.00
_cell.angle_gamma   90.00
#
_symmetry.space_group_name_H-M   'P 1'
#
loop_
_entity.id
_entity.type
_entity.pdbx_description
1 polymer ?
#
loop_
_entity_poly.entity_id
_entity_poly.type
_entity_poly.pdbx_seq_one_letter_code
_entity_poly.pdbx_strand_id
1 'polypeptide(L)'
;MSNVSKKDIKMLKRKQKKRELQQRNLKNKVEKDPFTIYGFGLIAYRNTLFSVCMVFAILSLIMYPSIKIYANGHGFNPELLKTKYGQYSIANLGYSNIQCTNIPIGMSKAVLQCPYGKIRSLVDNGIGINQIGNEVMDACLVQPSHNNEQCSSFIKADYVSKIFNDYCLGKDGCYFDVQEEMVDPKIKGTECLNKRSQFFVQYTCEQEESEQFRKYEDMAIVTASVIFVGIVFILLIYYLQATSKLDQKKYDVQTITAGDFTVELDISPSMFKFFCDNYYDPEKEEDGVADSRAMQLEKHLTREIEQMIERSMDFRHRHGSPEEEKKGAFSRFAKAIQTSRTSYIMKKKLRNKLSQELSTREKCQIQDIQFAYNNHRLLILLRERGTAIMNCQFDKMREIEHQIDEMVHDEQQLDSLTRPVCAFITFRSDDAFNEAIAYSKNVKYFARKNLDVAFEDTPLLNQPVSFTPATEPTNILWENRHIKGINYGARVLGAILVAFLMLIVSFITIIYFKRAEIAFKEKFRASNCQAIFDIYGNSTVETYAGYEYLDLKYEGGKQPLNGAMQCFCERERKVAKDFDWFINKGYQQKYKIVNFDEKEVEEPICEYYTEQYLTGKAMANVLKYIIIIFNYVIRVVVIKLINLVGCSTESTQMKYITDCVFACQFFNTGFLLMLCNANLVGQ
;
A
#
# COMPACT_ATOMS: atom_id res chain seq x y z
N MET A 1 -51.05 36.10 28.94
CA MET A 1 -50.78 35.75 27.53
C MET A 1 -50.17 36.95 26.84
N SER A 2 -48.87 36.93 26.56
CA SER A 2 -48.14 38.06 25.99
C SER A 2 -48.46 38.23 24.50
N ASN A 3 -48.71 39.48 24.07
CA ASN A 3 -48.93 39.86 22.67
C ASN A 3 -47.69 39.56 21.82
N VAL A 4 -47.56 38.34 21.30
CA VAL A 4 -46.59 38.02 20.25
C VAL A 4 -46.90 38.93 19.07
N SER A 5 -45.95 39.78 18.70
CA SER A 5 -46.11 40.75 17.63
C SER A 5 -46.47 40.02 16.33
N LYS A 6 -47.50 40.50 15.61
CA LYS A 6 -47.87 40.01 14.25
C LYS A 6 -46.66 39.96 13.31
N LYS A 7 -45.63 40.78 13.57
CA LYS A 7 -44.37 40.82 12.81
C LYS A 7 -43.52 39.55 12.98
N ASP A 8 -43.47 38.99 14.20
CA ASP A 8 -42.72 37.78 14.51
C ASP A 8 -43.38 36.54 13.93
N ILE A 9 -44.72 36.48 13.99
CA ILE A 9 -45.51 35.42 13.34
C ILE A 9 -45.30 35.43 11.82
N LYS A 10 -45.27 36.62 11.21
CA LYS A 10 -45.01 36.79 9.76
C LYS A 10 -43.58 36.38 9.38
N MET A 11 -42.59 36.65 10.25
CA MET A 11 -41.22 36.22 10.04
C MET A 11 -41.08 34.69 10.17
N LEU A 12 -41.73 34.07 11.15
CA LEU A 12 -41.75 32.61 11.32
C LEU A 12 -42.39 31.91 10.12
N LYS A 13 -43.57 32.37 9.65
CA LYS A 13 -44.22 31.83 8.44
C LYS A 13 -43.34 31.95 7.20
N ARG A 14 -42.58 33.05 7.04
CA ARG A 14 -41.62 33.20 5.92
C ARG A 14 -40.45 32.23 6.03
N LYS A 15 -39.90 32.01 7.23
CA LYS A 15 -38.84 31.01 7.45
C LYS A 15 -39.34 29.59 7.17
N GLN A 16 -40.56 29.28 7.60
CA GLN A 16 -41.19 27.97 7.38
C GLN A 16 -41.41 27.69 5.88
N LYS A 17 -41.99 28.65 5.15
CA LYS A 17 -42.16 28.54 3.69
C LYS A 17 -40.84 28.43 2.92
N LYS A 18 -39.78 29.09 3.40
CA LYS A 18 -38.43 29.00 2.80
C LYS A 18 -37.83 27.59 3.02
N ARG A 19 -38.05 26.99 4.21
CA ARG A 19 -37.65 25.61 4.50
C ARG A 19 -38.43 24.60 3.65
N GLU A 20 -39.74 24.78 3.49
CA GLU A 20 -40.57 23.92 2.62
C GLU A 20 -40.13 23.99 1.16
N LEU A 21 -39.85 25.20 0.63
CA LEU A 21 -39.35 25.36 -0.73
C LEU A 21 -37.97 24.70 -0.91
N GLN A 22 -37.08 24.84 0.08
CA GLN A 22 -35.79 24.14 0.09
C GLN A 22 -35.97 22.63 0.11
N GLN A 23 -36.89 22.08 0.93
CA GLN A 23 -37.20 20.65 0.97
C GLN A 23 -37.79 20.14 -0.34
N ARG A 24 -38.69 20.89 -1.00
CA ARG A 24 -39.23 20.53 -2.31
C ARG A 24 -38.16 20.52 -3.39
N ASN A 25 -37.31 21.55 -3.43
CA ASN A 25 -36.19 21.60 -4.36
C ASN A 25 -35.18 20.48 -4.09
N LEU A 26 -35.00 20.08 -2.82
CA LEU A 26 -34.16 18.94 -2.46
C LEU A 26 -34.78 17.62 -2.95
N LYS A 27 -36.07 17.37 -2.67
CA LYS A 27 -36.79 16.19 -3.16
C LYS A 27 -36.72 16.04 -4.67
N ASN A 28 -37.00 17.12 -5.41
CA ASN A 28 -36.92 17.14 -6.88
C ASN A 28 -35.49 16.93 -7.41
N LYS A 29 -34.46 17.20 -6.61
CA LYS A 29 -33.06 16.98 -6.98
C LYS A 29 -32.60 15.57 -6.65
N VAL A 30 -33.08 15.01 -5.54
CA VAL A 30 -32.89 13.61 -5.13
C VAL A 30 -33.54 12.66 -6.14
N GLU A 31 -34.72 13.01 -6.66
CA GLU A 31 -35.45 12.20 -7.65
C GLU A 31 -34.72 12.10 -9.02
N LYS A 32 -33.77 12.99 -9.30
CA LYS A 32 -33.06 13.01 -10.60
C LYS A 32 -31.77 12.22 -10.65
N ASP A 33 -31.18 11.86 -9.50
CA ASP A 33 -29.94 11.08 -9.48
C ASP A 33 -30.23 9.68 -8.92
N PRO A 34 -30.37 8.64 -9.77
CA PRO A 34 -30.66 7.29 -9.31
C PRO A 34 -29.60 6.75 -8.33
N PHE A 35 -28.42 7.37 -8.29
CA PHE A 35 -27.36 7.00 -7.36
C PHE A 35 -27.62 7.38 -5.90
N THR A 36 -28.57 8.28 -5.61
CA THR A 36 -28.95 8.59 -4.21
C THR A 36 -29.60 7.42 -3.50
N ILE A 37 -30.15 6.45 -4.25
CA ILE A 37 -30.77 5.25 -3.69
C ILE A 37 -29.71 4.30 -3.11
N TYR A 38 -28.50 4.31 -3.67
CA TYR A 38 -27.40 3.42 -3.26
C TYR A 38 -26.53 4.00 -2.11
N GLY A 39 -26.95 5.12 -1.52
CA GLY A 39 -26.30 5.73 -0.36
C GLY A 39 -25.12 6.67 -0.68
N PHE A 40 -24.67 7.38 0.35
CA PHE A 40 -23.61 8.39 0.24
C PHE A 40 -22.29 7.84 -0.30
N GLY A 41 -21.91 6.62 0.12
CA GLY A 41 -20.63 6.02 -0.25
C GLY A 41 -20.43 5.93 -1.76
N LEU A 42 -21.47 5.57 -2.50
CA LEU A 42 -21.39 5.40 -3.96
C LEU A 42 -21.32 6.74 -4.69
N ILE A 43 -22.03 7.76 -4.19
CA ILE A 43 -21.97 9.14 -4.71
C ILE A 43 -20.57 9.73 -4.44
N ALA A 44 -20.08 9.61 -3.21
CA ALA A 44 -18.76 10.09 -2.81
C ALA A 44 -17.66 9.40 -3.63
N TYR A 45 -17.77 8.08 -3.82
CA TYR A 45 -16.84 7.32 -4.65
C TYR A 45 -16.82 7.81 -6.09
N ARG A 46 -17.98 7.99 -6.74
CA ARG A 46 -18.08 8.49 -8.12
C ARG A 46 -17.46 9.89 -8.26
N ASN A 47 -17.78 10.80 -7.34
CA ASN A 47 -17.25 12.17 -7.36
C ASN A 47 -15.73 12.18 -7.11
N THR A 48 -15.26 11.34 -6.20
CA THR A 48 -13.83 11.17 -5.92
C THR A 48 -13.11 10.60 -7.13
N LEU A 49 -13.65 9.54 -7.75
CA LEU A 49 -13.09 8.93 -8.95
C LEU A 49 -13.00 9.93 -10.09
N PHE A 50 -14.08 10.68 -10.37
CA PHE A 50 -14.07 11.71 -11.40
C PHE A 50 -13.02 12.80 -11.11
N SER A 51 -12.93 13.26 -9.86
CA SER A 51 -11.94 14.25 -9.45
C SER A 51 -10.51 13.71 -9.60
N VAL A 52 -10.27 12.47 -9.18
CA VAL A 52 -8.97 11.79 -9.33
C VAL A 52 -8.61 11.62 -10.81
N CYS A 53 -9.54 11.21 -11.67
CA CYS A 53 -9.32 11.12 -13.12
C CYS A 53 -8.95 12.48 -13.74
N MET A 54 -9.68 13.55 -13.40
CA MET A 54 -9.37 14.90 -13.87
C MET A 54 -7.98 15.35 -13.41
N VAL A 55 -7.61 15.00 -12.19
CA VAL A 55 -6.29 15.33 -11.64
C VAL A 55 -5.19 14.56 -12.32
N PHE A 56 -5.35 13.25 -12.50
CA PHE A 56 -4.39 12.47 -13.27
C PHE A 56 -4.21 13.04 -14.68
N ALA A 57 -5.29 13.46 -15.35
CA ALA A 57 -5.20 14.12 -16.65
C ALA A 57 -4.38 15.43 -16.58
N ILE A 58 -4.61 16.28 -15.58
CA ILE A 58 -3.84 17.53 -15.38
C ILE A 58 -2.37 17.22 -15.05
N LEU A 59 -2.09 16.29 -14.14
CA LEU A 59 -0.74 15.90 -13.77
C LEU A 59 0.01 15.26 -14.94
N SER A 60 -0.67 14.47 -15.78
CA SER A 60 -0.10 13.94 -17.02
C SER A 60 0.25 15.05 -18.02
N LEU A 61 -0.59 16.08 -18.15
CA LEU A 61 -0.28 17.25 -18.97
C LEU A 61 0.93 18.03 -18.43
N ILE A 62 1.03 18.20 -17.11
CA ILE A 62 2.18 18.87 -16.47
C ILE A 62 3.47 18.06 -16.62
N MET A 63 3.39 16.72 -16.62
CA MET A 63 4.55 15.83 -16.79
C MET A 63 4.97 15.64 -18.26
N TYR A 64 4.16 16.07 -19.22
CA TYR A 64 4.44 15.92 -20.65
C TYR A 64 5.79 16.56 -21.09
N PRO A 65 6.17 17.78 -20.65
CA PRO A 65 7.48 18.34 -20.93
C PRO A 65 8.63 17.47 -20.44
N SER A 66 8.53 16.90 -19.22
CA SER A 66 9.54 15.97 -18.68
C SER A 66 9.68 14.72 -19.55
N ILE A 67 8.56 14.16 -20.01
CA ILE A 67 8.57 13.02 -20.93
C ILE A 67 9.24 13.39 -22.27
N LYS A 68 9.01 14.60 -22.78
CA LYS A 68 9.64 15.09 -24.02
C LYS A 68 11.14 15.32 -23.85
N ILE A 69 11.57 15.87 -22.71
CA ILE A 69 12.99 16.02 -22.35
C ILE A 69 13.67 14.66 -22.36
N TYR A 70 13.06 13.67 -21.71
CA TYR A 70 13.58 12.30 -21.73
C TYR A 70 13.60 11.72 -23.14
N ALA A 71 12.54 11.89 -23.94
CA ALA A 71 12.46 11.37 -25.32
C ALA A 71 13.56 11.92 -26.24
N ASN A 72 14.01 13.15 -25.99
CA ASN A 72 15.09 13.77 -26.76
C ASN A 72 16.48 13.28 -26.36
N GLY A 73 16.60 12.51 -25.27
CA GLY A 73 17.85 11.88 -24.90
C GLY A 73 18.29 10.84 -25.92
N HIS A 74 19.61 10.66 -26.05
CA HIS A 74 20.21 9.71 -26.99
C HIS A 74 20.77 8.47 -26.29
N GLY A 75 20.42 8.26 -25.04
CA GLY A 75 20.95 7.13 -24.30
C GLY A 75 20.34 5.77 -24.69
N PHE A 76 19.07 5.84 -25.02
CA PHE A 76 18.26 4.94 -25.80
C PHE A 76 18.73 4.76 -27.24
N ASN A 77 19.49 3.71 -27.60
CA ASN A 77 19.40 3.23 -28.99
C ASN A 77 18.16 2.32 -29.13
N PRO A 78 17.09 2.77 -29.81
CA PRO A 78 15.85 2.01 -29.95
C PRO A 78 16.04 0.69 -30.72
N GLU A 79 17.12 0.55 -31.48
CA GLU A 79 17.44 -0.70 -32.19
C GLU A 79 18.01 -1.77 -31.27
N LEU A 80 18.77 -1.37 -30.24
CA LEU A 80 19.37 -2.29 -29.27
C LEU A 80 18.37 -2.74 -28.19
N LEU A 81 17.55 -1.82 -27.70
CA LEU A 81 16.67 -2.09 -26.58
C LEU A 81 15.23 -2.19 -27.06
N LYS A 82 14.67 -3.41 -26.99
CA LYS A 82 13.27 -3.72 -27.33
C LYS A 82 12.23 -2.99 -26.46
N THR A 83 12.64 -2.16 -25.50
CA THR A 83 11.74 -1.45 -24.60
C THR A 83 11.24 -0.16 -25.25
N LYS A 84 10.08 -0.23 -25.90
CA LYS A 84 9.39 0.94 -26.51
C LYS A 84 9.23 2.13 -25.55
N TYR A 85 9.21 1.89 -24.25
CA TYR A 85 9.05 2.92 -23.22
C TYR A 85 10.37 3.40 -22.60
N GLY A 86 11.51 2.75 -22.87
CA GLY A 86 12.81 3.13 -22.31
C GLY A 86 13.21 4.56 -22.70
N GLN A 87 12.90 4.97 -23.93
CA GLN A 87 13.14 6.32 -24.44
C GLN A 87 12.44 7.43 -23.64
N TYR A 88 11.36 7.13 -22.91
CA TYR A 88 10.66 8.10 -22.08
C TYR A 88 11.09 8.09 -20.61
N SER A 89 12.15 7.36 -20.28
CA SER A 89 12.69 7.28 -18.92
C SER A 89 13.90 8.18 -18.74
N ILE A 90 14.20 8.53 -17.50
CA ILE A 90 15.36 9.33 -17.12
C ILE A 90 16.69 8.75 -17.62
N ALA A 91 16.79 7.42 -17.74
CA ALA A 91 17.97 6.75 -18.26
C ALA A 91 18.27 7.11 -19.73
N ASN A 92 17.28 7.59 -20.49
CA ASN A 92 17.48 8.03 -21.87
C ASN A 92 18.33 9.31 -21.96
N LEU A 93 18.46 10.08 -20.88
CA LEU A 93 19.39 11.22 -20.84
C LEU A 93 20.86 10.77 -20.89
N GLY A 94 21.14 9.50 -20.62
CA GLY A 94 22.48 8.94 -20.57
C GLY A 94 23.22 9.35 -19.30
N TYR A 95 24.32 8.66 -19.04
CA TYR A 95 25.18 8.89 -17.88
C TYR A 95 26.64 8.68 -18.30
N SER A 96 27.56 9.36 -17.62
CA SER A 96 28.98 9.01 -17.72
C SER A 96 29.18 7.68 -17.00
N ASN A 97 29.92 6.76 -17.61
CA ASN A 97 30.17 5.45 -17.02
C ASN A 97 31.61 5.02 -17.28
N ILE A 98 32.11 4.20 -16.37
CA ILE A 98 33.33 3.44 -16.61
C ILE A 98 32.92 2.16 -17.35
N GLN A 99 33.48 1.96 -18.53
CA GLN A 99 33.30 0.74 -19.31
C GLN A 99 34.54 -0.12 -19.15
N CYS A 100 34.32 -1.42 -19.14
CA CYS A 100 35.39 -2.40 -19.21
C CYS A 100 35.12 -3.33 -20.38
N THR A 101 36.15 -3.57 -21.17
CA THR A 101 36.09 -4.50 -22.28
C THR A 101 37.16 -5.55 -22.08
N ASN A 102 36.73 -6.81 -21.98
CA ASN A 102 37.60 -7.97 -21.92
C ASN A 102 37.58 -8.66 -23.28
N ILE A 103 38.75 -8.82 -23.88
CA ILE A 103 38.92 -9.39 -25.22
C ILE A 103 39.95 -10.52 -25.12
N PRO A 104 39.65 -11.75 -25.56
CA PRO A 104 40.66 -12.79 -25.72
C PRO A 104 41.80 -12.31 -26.62
N ILE A 105 43.06 -12.51 -26.22
CA ILE A 105 44.24 -12.07 -26.99
C ILE A 105 44.22 -12.62 -28.42
N GLY A 106 43.69 -13.84 -28.62
CA GLY A 106 43.51 -14.43 -29.94
C GLY A 106 42.63 -13.61 -30.87
N MET A 107 41.78 -12.71 -30.35
CA MET A 107 40.93 -11.87 -31.17
C MET A 107 41.66 -10.84 -32.01
N SER A 108 42.90 -10.51 -31.61
CA SER A 108 43.77 -9.54 -32.27
C SER A 108 43.20 -8.13 -32.40
N LYS A 109 41.94 -7.86 -32.04
CA LYS A 109 41.27 -6.56 -32.13
C LYS A 109 40.47 -6.29 -30.87
N ALA A 110 40.80 -5.22 -30.18
CA ALA A 110 40.04 -4.69 -29.07
C ALA A 110 39.01 -3.68 -29.61
N VAL A 111 37.74 -3.84 -29.24
CA VAL A 111 36.67 -2.90 -29.60
C VAL A 111 36.25 -2.14 -28.35
N LEU A 112 36.50 -0.85 -28.32
CA LEU A 112 36.00 0.02 -27.27
C LEU A 112 34.81 0.79 -27.81
N GLN A 113 33.69 0.74 -27.10
CA GLN A 113 32.48 1.45 -27.48
C GLN A 113 31.86 2.09 -26.25
N CYS A 114 31.71 3.41 -26.31
CA CYS A 114 30.91 4.13 -25.36
C CYS A 114 29.45 4.06 -25.78
N PRO A 115 28.56 3.45 -24.97
CA PRO A 115 27.13 3.50 -25.27
C PRO A 115 26.57 4.93 -25.14
N TYR A 116 27.26 5.81 -24.41
CA TYR A 116 26.91 7.21 -24.22
C TYR A 116 28.18 8.05 -24.17
N GLY A 117 28.18 9.23 -24.80
CA GLY A 117 29.31 10.15 -24.78
C GLY A 117 30.48 9.71 -25.65
N LYS A 118 31.68 10.21 -25.33
CA LYS A 118 32.93 9.94 -26.02
C LYS A 118 33.92 9.31 -25.05
N ILE A 119 34.78 8.46 -25.57
CA ILE A 119 35.89 7.87 -24.83
C ILE A 119 36.82 9.01 -24.38
N ARG A 120 37.06 9.16 -23.08
CA ARG A 120 37.80 10.31 -22.53
C ARG A 120 39.13 9.96 -21.89
N SER A 121 39.18 8.95 -21.03
CA SER A 121 40.43 8.54 -20.40
C SER A 121 40.45 7.06 -20.10
N LEU A 122 41.66 6.52 -19.97
CA LEU A 122 41.87 5.21 -19.37
C LEU A 122 41.78 5.34 -17.85
N VAL A 123 41.26 4.31 -17.19
CA VAL A 123 41.28 4.24 -15.73
C VAL A 123 42.68 3.80 -15.29
N ASP A 124 43.19 4.37 -14.21
CA ASP A 124 44.47 3.97 -13.63
C ASP A 124 44.43 2.48 -13.25
N ASN A 125 45.44 1.71 -13.66
CA ASN A 125 45.47 0.24 -13.54
C ASN A 125 44.31 -0.47 -14.27
N GLY A 126 43.66 0.19 -15.22
CA GLY A 126 42.57 -0.34 -16.03
C GLY A 126 43.01 -1.13 -17.26
N ILE A 127 44.31 -1.35 -17.46
CA ILE A 127 44.84 -2.14 -18.59
C ILE A 127 45.60 -3.34 -18.04
N GLY A 128 45.22 -4.53 -18.47
CA GLY A 128 45.84 -5.75 -17.97
C GLY A 128 45.52 -6.99 -18.79
N ILE A 129 46.07 -8.12 -18.36
CA ILE A 129 45.78 -9.45 -18.91
C ILE A 129 45.35 -10.35 -17.76
N ASN A 130 44.16 -10.93 -17.88
CA ASN A 130 43.70 -12.02 -17.04
C ASN A 130 44.15 -13.34 -17.69
N GLN A 131 45.06 -14.04 -17.03
CA GLN A 131 45.53 -15.34 -17.50
C GLN A 131 44.44 -16.40 -17.36
N ILE A 132 44.49 -17.39 -18.24
CA ILE A 132 43.62 -18.54 -18.16
C ILE A 132 43.73 -19.23 -16.78
N GLY A 133 42.58 -19.56 -16.18
CA GLY A 133 42.54 -20.21 -14.86
C GLY A 133 42.48 -19.27 -13.65
N ASN A 134 42.50 -17.94 -13.85
CA ASN A 134 42.18 -17.01 -12.78
C ASN A 134 40.74 -17.19 -12.28
N GLU A 135 40.52 -17.06 -10.96
CA GLU A 135 39.18 -17.18 -10.37
C GLU A 135 38.21 -16.10 -10.87
N VAL A 136 38.74 -14.91 -11.18
CA VAL A 136 38.00 -13.73 -11.63
C VAL A 136 38.53 -13.29 -12.99
N MET A 137 38.03 -13.93 -14.05
CA MET A 137 38.44 -13.63 -15.43
C MET A 137 37.84 -12.33 -15.97
N ASP A 138 36.77 -11.84 -15.35
CA ASP A 138 36.12 -10.57 -15.69
C ASP A 138 36.68 -9.37 -14.92
N ALA A 139 37.81 -9.53 -14.22
CA ALA A 139 38.48 -8.44 -13.54
C ALA A 139 38.92 -7.36 -14.52
N CYS A 140 38.52 -6.12 -14.25
CA CYS A 140 38.77 -4.95 -15.09
C CYS A 140 39.83 -3.99 -14.52
N LEU A 141 40.45 -4.40 -13.43
CA LEU A 141 41.48 -3.65 -12.72
C LEU A 141 42.62 -4.60 -12.38
N VAL A 142 43.83 -4.12 -12.55
CA VAL A 142 45.04 -4.82 -12.10
C VAL A 142 45.07 -4.75 -10.58
N GLN A 143 44.86 -5.89 -9.93
CA GLN A 143 44.87 -6.01 -8.48
C GLN A 143 45.49 -7.36 -8.07
N PRO A 144 46.31 -7.39 -6.99
CA PRO A 144 46.90 -8.64 -6.50
C PRO A 144 45.84 -9.71 -6.16
N SER A 145 44.66 -9.29 -5.67
CA SER A 145 43.53 -10.17 -5.34
C SER A 145 42.96 -10.93 -6.54
N HIS A 146 43.11 -10.42 -7.76
CA HIS A 146 42.65 -11.08 -8.98
C HIS A 146 43.73 -11.96 -9.64
N ASN A 147 44.94 -12.01 -9.06
CA ASN A 147 46.09 -12.73 -9.62
C ASN A 147 46.38 -12.35 -11.08
N ASN A 148 46.15 -11.09 -11.44
CA ASN A 148 46.39 -10.57 -12.80
C ASN A 148 47.59 -9.61 -12.87
N GLU A 149 48.20 -9.26 -11.73
CA GLU A 149 49.36 -8.35 -11.66
C GLU A 149 50.57 -8.90 -12.43
N GLN A 150 50.86 -10.20 -12.31
CA GLN A 150 52.00 -10.83 -12.99
C GLN A 150 51.88 -10.67 -14.51
N CYS A 151 50.75 -11.05 -15.11
CA CYS A 151 50.53 -10.92 -16.55
C CYS A 151 50.30 -9.48 -17.02
N SER A 152 49.88 -8.58 -16.14
CA SER A 152 49.63 -7.17 -16.49
C SER A 152 50.89 -6.31 -16.43
N SER A 153 51.86 -6.64 -15.56
CA SER A 153 53.18 -5.97 -15.46
C SER A 153 54.00 -5.99 -16.76
N PHE A 154 53.60 -6.90 -17.62
CA PHE A 154 54.19 -7.28 -18.87
C PHE A 154 53.64 -6.51 -20.08
N ILE A 155 52.55 -5.77 -19.89
CA ILE A 155 51.96 -4.89 -20.88
C ILE A 155 52.70 -3.56 -20.85
N LYS A 156 53.08 -3.08 -22.03
CA LYS A 156 53.63 -1.73 -22.18
C LYS A 156 52.48 -0.71 -22.10
N ALA A 157 52.06 -0.40 -20.88
CA ALA A 157 50.91 0.49 -20.62
C ALA A 157 51.03 1.84 -21.35
N ASP A 158 52.23 2.40 -21.46
CA ASP A 158 52.50 3.64 -22.21
C ASP A 158 52.20 3.50 -23.72
N TYR A 159 52.52 2.35 -24.30
CA TYR A 159 52.25 2.07 -25.72
C TYR A 159 50.75 1.92 -25.98
N VAL A 160 50.05 1.16 -25.13
CA VAL A 160 48.59 1.02 -25.20
C VAL A 160 47.91 2.36 -25.00
N SER A 161 48.37 3.17 -24.04
CA SER A 161 47.85 4.52 -23.78
C SER A 161 48.06 5.44 -24.97
N LYS A 162 49.21 5.35 -25.66
CA LYS A 162 49.47 6.10 -26.88
C LYS A 162 48.50 5.71 -28.00
N ILE A 163 48.34 4.40 -28.26
CA ILE A 163 47.39 3.90 -29.27
C ILE A 163 45.95 4.33 -28.91
N PHE A 164 45.55 4.20 -27.66
CA PHE A 164 44.24 4.65 -27.19
C PHE A 164 44.04 6.15 -27.44
N ASN A 165 45.04 6.98 -27.11
CA ASN A 165 44.95 8.42 -27.33
C ASN A 165 44.87 8.79 -28.82
N ASP A 166 45.63 8.10 -29.67
CA ASP A 166 45.69 8.37 -31.11
C ASP A 166 44.41 7.92 -31.82
N TYR A 167 43.83 6.77 -31.44
CA TYR A 167 42.74 6.14 -32.17
C TYR A 167 41.36 6.23 -31.50
N CYS A 168 41.28 6.36 -30.18
CA CYS A 168 40.01 6.25 -29.42
C CYS A 168 39.56 7.54 -28.77
N LEU A 169 40.49 8.40 -28.36
CA LEU A 169 40.16 9.62 -27.61
C LEU A 169 39.19 10.52 -28.40
N GLY A 170 38.06 10.86 -27.76
CA GLY A 170 37.04 11.72 -28.35
C GLY A 170 36.10 11.05 -29.36
N LYS A 171 36.22 9.73 -29.58
CA LYS A 171 35.29 8.95 -30.41
C LYS A 171 34.24 8.23 -29.57
N ASP A 172 33.11 7.92 -30.18
CA ASP A 172 32.01 7.11 -29.62
C ASP A 172 32.36 5.61 -29.62
N GLY A 173 33.13 5.16 -30.61
CA GLY A 173 33.75 3.86 -30.64
C GLY A 173 35.07 3.87 -31.39
N CYS A 174 35.94 2.93 -31.05
CA CYS A 174 37.18 2.68 -31.75
C CYS A 174 37.50 1.19 -31.71
N TYR A 175 38.43 0.79 -32.55
CA TYR A 175 39.11 -0.48 -32.39
C TYR A 175 40.61 -0.29 -32.57
N PHE A 176 41.38 -1.15 -31.95
CA PHE A 176 42.81 -1.24 -32.21
C PHE A 176 43.27 -2.69 -32.16
N ASP A 177 44.33 -2.98 -32.89
CA ASP A 177 44.86 -4.33 -32.95
C ASP A 177 45.64 -4.66 -31.67
N VAL A 178 45.29 -5.74 -31.00
CA VAL A 178 46.06 -6.33 -29.89
C VAL A 178 47.24 -7.08 -30.51
N GLN A 179 48.32 -6.35 -30.76
CA GLN A 179 49.53 -6.88 -31.39
C GLN A 179 50.52 -7.39 -30.34
N GLU A 180 51.37 -8.36 -30.72
CA GLU A 180 52.45 -8.86 -29.86
C GLU A 180 53.35 -7.73 -29.32
N GLU A 181 53.42 -6.61 -30.03
CA GLU A 181 54.23 -5.43 -29.69
C GLU A 181 53.77 -4.73 -28.40
N MET A 182 52.48 -4.88 -28.03
CA MET A 182 51.91 -4.37 -26.78
C MET A 182 52.45 -5.08 -25.54
N VAL A 183 53.01 -6.27 -25.73
CA VAL A 183 53.53 -7.14 -24.69
C VAL A 183 55.06 -7.16 -24.74
N ASP A 184 55.74 -7.27 -23.60
CA ASP A 184 57.19 -7.41 -23.58
C ASP A 184 57.61 -8.70 -24.34
N PRO A 185 58.52 -8.65 -25.32
CA PRO A 185 58.97 -9.84 -26.03
C PRO A 185 59.53 -10.95 -25.12
N LYS A 186 59.93 -10.63 -23.88
CA LYS A 186 60.37 -11.61 -22.87
C LYS A 186 59.30 -12.63 -22.46
N ILE A 187 58.04 -12.40 -22.80
CA ILE A 187 56.89 -13.21 -22.38
C ILE A 187 56.56 -14.30 -23.41
N LYS A 188 57.21 -14.30 -24.57
CA LYS A 188 56.98 -15.33 -25.59
C LYS A 188 57.14 -16.73 -24.98
N GLY A 189 56.05 -17.47 -24.91
CA GLY A 189 55.99 -18.82 -24.34
C GLY A 189 55.40 -18.95 -22.92
N THR A 190 54.97 -17.86 -22.27
CA THR A 190 54.24 -17.95 -20.99
C THR A 190 52.73 -18.12 -21.19
N GLU A 191 52.04 -18.58 -20.13
CA GLU A 191 50.58 -18.74 -20.12
C GLU A 191 49.82 -17.40 -20.29
N CYS A 192 50.48 -16.25 -20.03
CA CYS A 192 49.89 -14.92 -20.21
C CYS A 192 49.55 -14.62 -21.69
N LEU A 193 50.33 -15.14 -22.64
CA LEU A 193 50.12 -14.95 -24.09
C LEU A 193 49.28 -16.07 -24.73
N ASN A 194 48.61 -16.90 -23.92
CA ASN A 194 47.65 -17.85 -24.43
C ASN A 194 46.56 -17.10 -25.21
N LYS A 195 46.15 -17.64 -26.37
CA LYS A 195 45.07 -17.06 -27.21
C LYS A 195 43.76 -16.83 -26.41
N ARG A 196 43.56 -17.56 -25.30
CA ARG A 196 42.40 -17.45 -24.39
C ARG A 196 42.57 -16.47 -23.24
N SER A 197 43.79 -16.06 -22.92
CA SER A 197 44.00 -15.03 -21.91
C SER A 197 43.28 -13.76 -22.34
N GLN A 198 42.61 -13.10 -21.40
CA GLN A 198 41.75 -11.95 -21.69
C GLN A 198 42.55 -10.67 -21.46
N PHE A 199 42.80 -9.94 -22.53
CA PHE A 199 43.24 -8.57 -22.46
C PHE A 199 42.06 -7.69 -22.06
N PHE A 200 42.20 -6.93 -20.97
CA PHE A 200 41.16 -6.02 -20.51
C PHE A 200 41.60 -4.57 -20.61
N VAL A 201 40.64 -3.71 -20.95
CA VAL A 201 40.80 -2.26 -20.97
C VAL A 201 39.59 -1.61 -20.33
N GLN A 202 39.84 -0.80 -19.31
CA GLN A 202 38.86 -0.01 -18.60
C GLN A 202 39.05 1.47 -18.93
N TYR A 203 37.97 2.10 -19.37
CA TYR A 203 37.96 3.48 -19.87
C TYR A 203 36.71 4.23 -19.42
N THR A 204 36.81 5.55 -19.37
CA THR A 204 35.69 6.43 -19.06
C THR A 204 34.99 6.85 -20.35
N CYS A 205 33.66 6.78 -20.30
CA CYS A 205 32.78 7.35 -21.31
C CYS A 205 32.19 8.62 -20.71
N GLU A 206 32.64 9.77 -21.22
CA GLU A 206 32.20 11.07 -20.74
C GLU A 206 31.45 11.82 -21.83
N GLN A 207 30.38 12.50 -21.44
CA GLN A 207 29.66 13.38 -22.33
C GLN A 207 30.39 14.73 -22.43
N GLU A 208 30.21 15.44 -23.54
CA GLU A 208 30.82 16.76 -23.71
C GLU A 208 30.30 17.72 -22.63
N GLU A 209 31.17 18.56 -22.06
CA GLU A 209 30.83 19.41 -20.91
C GLU A 209 29.60 20.31 -21.18
N SER A 210 29.47 20.80 -22.41
CA SER A 210 28.29 21.56 -22.85
C SER A 210 26.99 20.73 -22.85
N GLU A 211 27.08 19.45 -23.21
CA GLU A 211 25.94 18.52 -23.20
C GLU A 211 25.57 18.15 -21.76
N GLN A 212 26.56 17.94 -20.89
CA GLN A 212 26.35 17.71 -19.46
C GLN A 212 25.63 18.91 -18.83
N PHE A 213 26.08 20.14 -19.09
CA PHE A 213 25.44 21.35 -18.58
C PHE A 213 23.96 21.45 -19.01
N ARG A 214 23.67 21.21 -20.29
CA ARG A 214 22.28 21.17 -20.80
C ARG A 214 21.45 20.09 -20.11
N LYS A 215 22.02 18.91 -19.85
CA LYS A 215 21.33 17.83 -19.14
C LYS A 215 21.08 18.16 -17.68
N TYR A 216 21.99 18.87 -17.02
CA TYR A 216 21.75 19.39 -15.67
C TYR A 216 20.61 20.40 -15.64
N GLU A 217 20.52 21.28 -16.63
CA GLU A 217 19.39 22.20 -16.78
C GLU A 217 18.07 21.47 -17.02
N ASP A 218 18.06 20.54 -17.97
CA ASP A 218 16.91 19.66 -18.27
C ASP A 218 16.47 18.88 -17.01
N MET A 219 17.41 18.32 -16.27
CA MET A 219 17.16 17.60 -15.01
C MET A 219 16.65 18.51 -13.90
N ALA A 220 17.12 19.76 -13.81
CA ALA A 220 16.61 20.73 -12.86
C ALA A 220 15.15 21.08 -13.17
N ILE A 221 14.81 21.28 -14.44
CA ILE A 221 13.42 21.53 -14.89
C ILE A 221 12.52 20.34 -14.57
N VAL A 222 12.97 19.13 -14.87
CA VAL A 222 12.27 17.88 -14.55
C VAL A 222 12.05 17.75 -13.04
N THR A 223 13.10 17.97 -12.24
CA THR A 223 13.03 17.87 -10.77
C THR A 223 12.06 18.90 -10.19
N ALA A 224 12.14 20.15 -10.66
CA ALA A 224 11.20 21.20 -10.27
C ALA A 224 9.75 20.83 -10.65
N SER A 225 9.53 20.25 -11.83
CA SER A 225 8.22 19.78 -12.30
C SER A 225 7.67 18.65 -11.42
N VAL A 226 8.51 17.67 -11.06
CA VAL A 226 8.11 16.56 -10.17
C VAL A 226 7.78 17.06 -8.77
N ILE A 227 8.58 17.98 -8.22
CA ILE A 227 8.30 18.60 -6.91
C ILE A 227 6.98 19.37 -6.97
N PHE A 228 6.75 20.15 -8.03
CA PHE A 228 5.50 20.88 -8.24
C PHE A 228 4.29 19.94 -8.32
N VAL A 229 4.39 18.86 -9.12
CA VAL A 229 3.37 17.81 -9.21
C VAL A 229 3.11 17.17 -7.84
N GLY A 230 4.16 16.89 -7.07
CA GLY A 230 4.05 16.36 -5.72
C GLY A 230 3.28 17.29 -4.78
N ILE A 231 3.60 18.59 -4.79
CA ILE A 231 2.89 19.60 -3.99
C ILE A 231 1.43 19.73 -4.42
N VAL A 232 1.16 19.82 -5.73
CA VAL A 232 -0.21 19.90 -6.27
C VAL A 232 -1.01 18.66 -5.90
N PHE A 233 -0.43 17.47 -6.01
CA PHE A 233 -1.07 16.21 -5.63
C PHE A 233 -1.40 16.19 -4.13
N ILE A 234 -0.47 16.58 -3.26
CA ILE A 234 -0.71 16.65 -1.81
C ILE A 234 -1.82 17.65 -1.47
N LEU A 235 -1.77 18.87 -2.03
CA LEU A 235 -2.81 19.89 -1.82
C LEU A 235 -4.18 19.41 -2.28
N LEU A 236 -4.22 18.66 -3.38
CA LEU A 236 -5.46 18.14 -3.91
C LEU A 236 -6.00 16.96 -3.09
N ILE A 237 -5.16 16.05 -2.64
CA ILE A 237 -5.58 14.99 -1.71
C ILE A 237 -6.13 15.61 -0.42
N TYR A 238 -5.47 16.66 0.10
CA TYR A 238 -5.98 17.42 1.23
C TYR A 238 -7.35 18.06 0.94
N TYR A 239 -7.50 18.69 -0.23
CA TYR A 239 -8.77 19.25 -0.68
C TYR A 239 -9.87 18.18 -0.75
N LEU A 240 -9.61 17.04 -1.40
CA LEU A 240 -10.56 15.93 -1.54
C LEU A 240 -10.95 15.34 -0.18
N GLN A 241 -10.01 15.20 0.74
CA GLN A 241 -10.30 14.75 2.11
C GLN A 241 -11.18 15.76 2.86
N ALA A 242 -10.91 17.05 2.71
CA ALA A 242 -11.69 18.11 3.34
C ALA A 242 -13.11 18.19 2.76
N THR A 243 -13.27 18.17 1.45
CA THR A 243 -14.59 18.19 0.78
C THR A 243 -15.37 16.93 1.07
N SER A 244 -14.74 15.74 1.04
CA SER A 244 -15.40 14.48 1.37
C SER A 244 -15.94 14.48 2.80
N LYS A 245 -15.20 15.03 3.78
CA LYS A 245 -15.67 15.17 5.17
C LYS A 245 -16.84 16.15 5.27
N LEU A 246 -16.82 17.24 4.49
CA LEU A 246 -17.92 18.21 4.47
C LEU A 246 -19.17 17.62 3.82
N ASP A 247 -19.02 16.89 2.71
CA ASP A 247 -20.11 16.23 2.02
C ASP A 247 -20.72 15.12 2.88
N GLN A 248 -19.89 14.37 3.62
CA GLN A 248 -20.35 13.39 4.60
C GLN A 248 -21.19 14.07 5.67
N LYS A 249 -20.68 15.11 6.34
CA LYS A 249 -21.45 15.86 7.35
C LYS A 249 -22.75 16.44 6.78
N LYS A 250 -22.73 16.91 5.54
CA LYS A 250 -23.92 17.45 4.88
C LYS A 250 -24.94 16.36 4.58
N TYR A 251 -24.48 15.16 4.23
CA TYR A 251 -25.33 14.00 4.05
C TYR A 251 -25.90 13.52 5.38
N ASP A 252 -25.08 13.37 6.41
CA ASP A 252 -25.49 13.00 7.77
C ASP A 252 -26.57 13.95 8.31
N VAL A 253 -26.38 15.27 8.13
CA VAL A 253 -27.38 16.29 8.49
C VAL A 253 -28.71 16.12 7.73
N GLN A 254 -28.69 15.51 6.54
CA GLN A 254 -29.89 15.24 5.75
C GLN A 254 -30.52 13.88 6.07
N THR A 255 -29.74 12.93 6.57
CA THR A 255 -30.16 11.57 6.92
C THR A 255 -30.10 11.39 8.42
N ILE A 256 -30.94 12.13 9.15
CA ILE A 256 -31.14 11.87 10.57
C ILE A 256 -31.92 10.57 10.71
N THR A 257 -31.29 9.56 11.27
CA THR A 257 -31.89 8.26 11.61
C THR A 257 -32.13 8.17 13.12
N ALA A 258 -32.92 7.19 13.55
CA ALA A 258 -33.08 6.92 14.98
C ALA A 258 -31.73 6.61 15.66
N GLY A 259 -30.81 5.97 14.93
CA GLY A 259 -29.47 5.63 15.41
C GLY A 259 -28.62 6.84 15.82
N ASP A 260 -28.87 8.02 15.25
CA ASP A 260 -28.16 9.26 15.61
C ASP A 260 -28.49 9.75 17.03
N PHE A 261 -29.61 9.30 17.58
CA PHE A 261 -30.01 9.57 18.96
C PHE A 261 -29.85 8.36 19.87
N THR A 262 -29.22 7.29 19.39
CA THR A 262 -29.04 6.05 20.13
C THR A 262 -27.64 5.98 20.74
N VAL A 263 -27.58 5.77 22.05
CA VAL A 263 -26.33 5.39 22.74
C VAL A 263 -26.33 3.91 23.06
N GLU A 264 -25.14 3.34 23.05
CA GLU A 264 -24.84 2.00 23.53
C GLU A 264 -24.37 2.08 24.99
N LEU A 265 -24.93 1.20 25.82
CA LEU A 265 -24.55 0.96 27.20
C LEU A 265 -24.17 -0.52 27.37
N ASP A 266 -22.92 -0.77 27.74
CA ASP A 266 -22.44 -2.11 28.07
C ASP A 266 -22.99 -2.57 29.44
N ILE A 267 -23.64 -3.74 29.46
CA ILE A 267 -24.17 -4.36 30.67
C ILE A 267 -23.23 -5.48 31.09
N SER A 268 -22.51 -5.26 32.18
CA SER A 268 -21.59 -6.27 32.71
C SER A 268 -22.36 -7.42 33.40
N PRO A 269 -21.75 -8.62 33.52
CA PRO A 269 -22.34 -9.73 34.28
C PRO A 269 -22.75 -9.34 35.70
N SER A 270 -21.96 -8.50 36.35
CA SER A 270 -22.18 -8.02 37.72
C SER A 270 -23.27 -6.97 37.80
N MET A 271 -23.44 -6.09 36.80
CA MET A 271 -24.58 -5.15 36.76
C MET A 271 -25.90 -5.91 36.65
N PHE A 272 -25.96 -6.89 35.75
CA PHE A 272 -27.18 -7.68 35.58
C PHE A 272 -27.48 -8.52 36.82
N LYS A 273 -26.46 -9.15 37.42
CA LYS A 273 -26.64 -9.88 38.68
C LYS A 273 -27.15 -8.96 39.80
N PHE A 274 -26.56 -7.77 39.95
CA PHE A 274 -27.00 -6.78 40.93
C PHE A 274 -28.46 -6.36 40.70
N PHE A 275 -28.87 -6.19 39.43
CA PHE A 275 -30.27 -5.94 39.09
C PHE A 275 -31.19 -7.07 39.55
N CYS A 276 -30.85 -8.32 39.21
CA CYS A 276 -31.62 -9.49 39.61
C CYS A 276 -31.74 -9.62 41.13
N ASP A 277 -30.66 -9.36 41.86
CA ASP A 277 -30.60 -9.54 43.32
C ASP A 277 -31.38 -8.45 44.09
N ASN A 278 -31.53 -7.23 43.52
CA ASN A 278 -32.05 -6.06 44.27
C ASN A 278 -33.36 -5.48 43.73
N TYR A 279 -33.69 -5.68 42.45
CA TYR A 279 -34.80 -4.98 41.80
C TYR A 279 -35.75 -5.87 41.00
N TYR A 280 -35.32 -7.07 40.62
CA TYR A 280 -36.19 -8.01 39.90
C TYR A 280 -37.17 -8.68 40.86
N ASP A 281 -38.46 -8.59 40.53
CA ASP A 281 -39.53 -9.21 41.27
C ASP A 281 -40.33 -10.14 40.34
N PRO A 282 -40.20 -11.48 40.47
CA PRO A 282 -40.89 -12.42 39.58
C PRO A 282 -42.42 -12.41 39.77
N GLU A 283 -42.94 -11.91 40.90
CA GLU A 283 -44.38 -11.87 41.18
C GLU A 283 -45.03 -10.58 40.65
N LYS A 284 -44.23 -9.65 40.13
CA LYS A 284 -44.73 -8.38 39.64
C LYS A 284 -45.43 -8.53 38.30
N GLU A 285 -46.76 -8.49 38.35
CA GLU A 285 -47.62 -8.41 37.18
C GLU A 285 -48.06 -6.97 36.93
N GLU A 286 -47.94 -6.49 35.70
CA GLU A 286 -48.54 -5.24 35.24
C GLU A 286 -49.57 -5.59 34.17
N ASP A 287 -50.80 -5.07 34.33
CA ASP A 287 -51.95 -5.42 33.48
C ASP A 287 -52.28 -6.92 33.39
N GLY A 288 -51.96 -7.70 34.45
CA GLY A 288 -52.25 -9.13 34.54
C GLY A 288 -51.34 -10.03 33.71
N VAL A 289 -50.18 -9.51 33.28
CA VAL A 289 -49.12 -10.29 32.64
C VAL A 289 -47.85 -10.14 33.46
N ALA A 290 -47.23 -11.27 33.82
CA ALA A 290 -45.94 -11.25 34.52
C ALA A 290 -44.87 -10.57 33.65
N ASP A 291 -44.27 -9.50 34.17
CA ASP A 291 -43.25 -8.76 33.44
C ASP A 291 -42.00 -9.64 33.27
N SER A 292 -41.56 -9.83 32.02
CA SER A 292 -40.28 -10.53 31.76
C SER A 292 -39.11 -9.81 32.44
N ARG A 293 -38.06 -10.56 32.82
CA ARG A 293 -36.79 -10.01 33.37
C ARG A 293 -36.25 -8.82 32.56
N ALA A 294 -36.30 -8.92 31.24
CA ALA A 294 -35.84 -7.88 30.32
C ALA A 294 -36.71 -6.62 30.42
N MET A 295 -38.04 -6.76 30.50
CA MET A 295 -38.96 -5.63 30.58
C MET A 295 -38.85 -4.89 31.91
N GLN A 296 -38.66 -5.60 33.03
CA GLN A 296 -38.39 -4.95 34.31
C GLN A 296 -37.05 -4.21 34.30
N LEU A 297 -36.01 -4.79 33.69
CA LEU A 297 -34.72 -4.13 33.51
C LEU A 297 -34.84 -2.88 32.65
N GLU A 298 -35.61 -2.94 31.56
CA GLU A 298 -35.90 -1.80 30.69
C GLU A 298 -36.52 -0.64 31.47
N LYS A 299 -37.60 -0.91 32.22
CA LYS A 299 -38.30 0.07 33.04
C LYS A 299 -37.39 0.67 34.11
N HIS A 300 -36.52 -0.14 34.71
CA HIS A 300 -35.54 0.33 35.70
C HIS A 300 -34.48 1.24 35.07
N LEU A 301 -33.85 0.79 33.97
CA LEU A 301 -32.84 1.56 33.25
C LEU A 301 -33.40 2.88 32.72
N THR A 302 -34.62 2.88 32.17
CA THR A 302 -35.27 4.11 31.68
C THR A 302 -35.34 5.17 32.77
N ARG A 303 -35.86 4.81 33.97
CA ARG A 303 -36.00 5.76 35.08
C ARG A 303 -34.65 6.26 35.60
N GLU A 304 -33.70 5.36 35.84
CA GLU A 304 -32.41 5.72 36.41
C GLU A 304 -31.59 6.59 35.44
N ILE A 305 -31.59 6.25 34.15
CA ILE A 305 -30.84 6.99 33.14
C ILE A 305 -31.45 8.37 32.88
N GLU A 306 -32.77 8.49 32.81
CA GLU A 306 -33.45 9.79 32.70
C GLU A 306 -33.10 10.69 33.88
N GLN A 307 -33.22 10.19 35.11
CA GLN A 307 -32.87 10.96 36.30
C GLN A 307 -31.40 11.35 36.33
N MET A 308 -30.50 10.42 35.98
CA MET A 308 -29.06 10.66 35.96
C MET A 308 -28.69 11.76 34.94
N ILE A 309 -29.25 11.70 33.73
CA ILE A 309 -29.01 12.70 32.69
C ILE A 309 -29.62 14.05 33.07
N GLU A 310 -30.84 14.07 33.63
CA GLU A 310 -31.46 15.32 34.12
C GLU A 310 -30.62 15.99 35.22
N ARG A 311 -30.13 15.22 36.20
CA ARG A 311 -29.21 15.72 37.23
C ARG A 311 -27.92 16.28 36.62
N SER A 312 -27.37 15.61 35.61
CA SER A 312 -26.19 16.07 34.87
C SER A 312 -26.43 17.39 34.14
N MET A 313 -27.56 17.51 33.42
CA MET A 313 -27.95 18.75 32.74
C MET A 313 -28.12 19.91 33.73
N ASP A 314 -28.78 19.66 34.86
CA ASP A 314 -28.99 20.66 35.91
C ASP A 314 -27.68 21.09 36.58
N PHE A 315 -26.77 20.15 36.80
CA PHE A 315 -25.45 20.46 37.34
C PHE A 315 -24.63 21.33 36.38
N ARG A 316 -24.55 20.92 35.09
CA ARG A 316 -23.83 21.68 34.06
C ARG A 316 -24.42 23.08 33.90
N HIS A 317 -25.73 23.21 34.01
CA HIS A 317 -26.37 24.50 33.93
C HIS A 317 -26.03 25.42 35.12
N ARG A 318 -25.95 24.85 36.33
CA ARG A 318 -25.59 25.60 37.53
C ARG A 318 -24.13 26.04 37.56
N HIS A 319 -23.22 25.21 37.05
CA HIS A 319 -21.77 25.42 37.18
C HIS A 319 -21.11 25.91 35.88
N GLY A 320 -21.85 25.96 34.77
CA GLY A 320 -21.31 26.23 33.45
C GLY A 320 -20.57 25.00 32.89
N SER A 321 -20.43 24.95 31.57
CA SER A 321 -19.61 23.91 30.95
C SER A 321 -18.11 24.15 31.26
N PRO A 322 -17.30 23.12 31.57
CA PRO A 322 -15.85 23.26 31.71
C PRO A 322 -15.17 23.87 30.46
N GLU A 323 -15.76 23.67 29.28
CA GLU A 323 -15.32 24.31 28.04
C GLU A 323 -15.64 25.81 28.00
N GLU A 324 -16.76 26.22 28.60
CA GLU A 324 -17.07 27.64 28.80
C GLU A 324 -16.14 28.28 29.83
N GLU A 325 -15.61 27.51 30.79
CA GLU A 325 -14.59 28.00 31.73
C GLU A 325 -13.25 28.28 31.02
N LYS A 326 -12.87 27.44 30.03
CA LYS A 326 -11.72 27.69 29.14
C LYS A 326 -11.94 28.91 28.23
N LYS A 327 -13.15 29.08 27.69
CA LYS A 327 -13.54 30.33 26.98
C LYS A 327 -13.72 31.51 27.95
N GLY A 328 -13.84 31.22 29.24
CA GLY A 328 -13.96 32.15 30.35
C GLY A 328 -12.76 33.08 30.49
N ALA A 329 -11.56 32.67 30.07
CA ALA A 329 -10.40 33.57 29.98
C ALA A 329 -10.65 34.72 28.99
N PHE A 330 -11.30 34.44 27.86
CA PHE A 330 -11.70 35.44 26.86
C PHE A 330 -12.91 36.27 27.33
N SER A 331 -13.82 35.67 28.12
CA SER A 331 -14.93 36.35 28.78
C SER A 331 -14.47 37.29 29.90
N ARG A 332 -13.39 36.96 30.63
CA ARG A 332 -12.75 37.87 31.60
C ARG A 332 -12.13 39.07 30.89
N PHE A 333 -11.56 38.87 29.69
CA PHE A 333 -11.10 39.94 28.81
C PHE A 333 -12.28 40.81 28.29
N ALA A 334 -13.40 40.19 27.89
CA ALA A 334 -14.60 40.91 27.45
C ALA A 334 -15.33 41.64 28.60
N LYS A 335 -15.36 41.07 29.82
CA LYS A 335 -15.90 41.71 31.02
C LYS A 335 -15.08 42.92 31.47
N ALA A 336 -13.78 42.93 31.22
CA ALA A 336 -12.93 44.11 31.44
C ALA A 336 -13.28 45.27 30.49
N ILE A 337 -13.85 44.97 29.31
CA ILE A 337 -14.27 45.97 28.31
C ILE A 337 -15.71 46.48 28.56
N GLN A 338 -16.51 45.81 29.41
CA GLN A 338 -17.95 46.04 29.54
C GLN A 338 -18.39 46.73 30.85
N THR A 339 -17.55 47.59 31.41
CA THR A 339 -17.83 48.48 32.55
C THR A 339 -18.59 49.76 32.12
N SER A 340 -19.70 49.62 31.39
CA SER A 340 -20.63 50.74 31.12
C SER A 340 -22.02 50.51 31.74
N ARG A 341 -22.59 51.59 32.29
CA ARG A 341 -23.78 51.63 33.16
C ARG A 341 -25.09 51.08 32.56
N THR A 342 -25.13 50.66 31.29
CA THR A 342 -26.29 50.08 30.61
C THR A 342 -26.55 48.59 30.95
N SER A 343 -25.67 47.96 31.74
CA SER A 343 -25.68 46.52 32.04
C SER A 343 -26.88 46.01 32.87
N TYR A 344 -27.46 46.81 33.77
CA TYR A 344 -28.42 46.29 34.76
C TYR A 344 -29.79 45.93 34.16
N ILE A 345 -30.33 46.77 33.27
CA ILE A 345 -31.62 46.54 32.62
C ILE A 345 -31.53 45.36 31.63
N MET A 346 -30.40 45.26 30.91
CA MET A 346 -30.17 44.16 29.98
C MET A 346 -30.01 42.82 30.71
N LYS A 347 -29.31 42.80 31.86
CA LYS A 347 -29.20 41.60 32.72
C LYS A 347 -30.55 41.14 33.25
N LYS A 348 -31.42 42.05 33.70
CA LYS A 348 -32.77 41.67 34.19
C LYS A 348 -33.64 41.09 33.06
N LYS A 349 -33.58 41.69 31.86
CA LYS A 349 -34.33 41.21 30.69
C LYS A 349 -33.80 39.88 30.16
N LEU A 350 -32.48 39.67 30.20
CA LEU A 350 -31.84 38.41 29.84
C LEU A 350 -32.16 37.32 30.88
N ARG A 351 -32.14 37.63 32.18
CA ARG A 351 -32.49 36.69 33.25
C ARG A 351 -33.94 36.23 33.13
N ASN A 352 -34.87 37.14 32.85
CA ASN A 352 -36.28 36.77 32.65
C ASN A 352 -36.50 35.94 31.37
N LYS A 353 -35.79 36.26 30.27
CA LYS A 353 -35.82 35.43 29.05
C LYS A 353 -35.24 34.04 29.29
N LEU A 354 -34.10 33.97 29.99
CA LEU A 354 -33.43 32.71 30.33
C LEU A 354 -34.31 31.86 31.25
N SER A 355 -34.94 32.45 32.28
CA SER A 355 -35.91 31.74 33.14
C SER A 355 -37.14 31.23 32.36
N GLN A 356 -37.58 31.96 31.34
CA GLN A 356 -38.70 31.55 30.50
C GLN A 356 -38.31 30.42 29.53
N GLU A 357 -37.09 30.44 28.97
CA GLU A 357 -36.54 29.34 28.17
C GLU A 357 -36.20 28.10 29.03
N LEU A 358 -35.76 28.29 30.27
CA LEU A 358 -35.56 27.26 31.29
C LEU A 358 -36.87 26.53 31.65
N SER A 359 -37.99 27.26 31.69
CA SER A 359 -39.32 26.71 31.97
C SER A 359 -39.88 25.84 30.84
N THR A 360 -39.34 25.94 29.63
CA THR A 360 -39.76 25.16 28.45
C THR A 360 -38.78 24.05 28.09
N ARG A 361 -37.86 23.69 29.01
CA ARG A 361 -36.93 22.60 28.75
C ARG A 361 -37.68 21.30 28.50
N GLU A 362 -37.39 20.68 27.36
CA GLU A 362 -37.76 19.29 27.14
C GLU A 362 -37.06 18.46 28.21
N LYS A 363 -37.85 17.71 28.97
CA LYS A 363 -37.35 16.70 29.90
C LYS A 363 -36.56 15.66 29.10
N CYS A 364 -35.54 15.07 29.72
CA CYS A 364 -34.88 13.92 29.11
C CYS A 364 -35.93 12.81 29.00
N GLN A 365 -36.22 12.38 27.79
CA GLN A 365 -37.14 11.28 27.54
C GLN A 365 -36.44 10.24 26.69
N ILE A 366 -36.35 9.04 27.22
CA ILE A 366 -35.93 7.86 26.47
C ILE A 366 -37.13 7.39 25.66
N GLN A 367 -36.93 7.25 24.35
CA GLN A 367 -37.95 6.83 23.41
C GLN A 367 -38.08 5.30 23.37
N ASP A 368 -36.95 4.59 23.47
CA ASP A 368 -36.88 3.13 23.38
C ASP A 368 -35.55 2.62 23.97
N ILE A 369 -35.55 1.42 24.56
CA ILE A 369 -34.35 0.68 24.96
C ILE A 369 -34.42 -0.73 24.38
N GLN A 370 -33.45 -1.06 23.53
CA GLN A 370 -33.34 -2.39 22.93
C GLN A 370 -32.14 -3.15 23.49
N PHE A 371 -32.33 -4.41 23.90
CA PHE A 371 -31.23 -5.22 24.44
C PHE A 371 -30.57 -6.10 23.38
N ALA A 372 -29.25 -6.16 23.43
CA ALA A 372 -28.45 -7.23 22.82
C ALA A 372 -28.21 -8.31 23.86
N TYR A 373 -28.46 -9.56 23.49
CA TYR A 373 -28.34 -10.70 24.39
C TYR A 373 -27.04 -11.48 24.15
N ASN A 374 -26.64 -12.31 25.12
CA ASN A 374 -25.47 -13.17 25.01
C ASN A 374 -25.78 -14.45 24.21
N ASN A 375 -26.41 -14.31 23.05
CA ASN A 375 -26.94 -15.41 22.26
C ASN A 375 -26.11 -15.71 21.00
N HIS A 376 -24.80 -15.40 21.02
CA HIS A 376 -23.92 -15.55 19.85
C HIS A 376 -23.96 -16.97 19.24
N ARG A 377 -23.96 -18.01 20.09
CA ARG A 377 -24.00 -19.41 19.65
C ARG A 377 -25.31 -19.74 18.94
N LEU A 378 -26.43 -19.28 19.48
CA LEU A 378 -27.75 -19.43 18.88
C LEU A 378 -27.82 -18.70 17.52
N LEU A 379 -27.28 -17.48 17.42
CA LEU A 379 -27.23 -16.74 16.16
C LEU A 379 -26.40 -17.46 15.09
N ILE A 380 -25.28 -18.08 15.47
CA ILE A 380 -24.46 -18.90 14.56
C ILE A 380 -25.28 -20.09 14.05
N LEU A 381 -25.93 -20.85 14.94
CA LEU A 381 -26.76 -21.99 14.55
C LEU A 381 -27.93 -21.58 13.65
N LEU A 382 -28.60 -20.45 13.93
CA LEU A 382 -29.67 -19.93 13.08
C LEU A 382 -29.16 -19.55 11.68
N ARG A 383 -27.95 -18.98 11.58
CA ARG A 383 -27.32 -18.68 10.28
C ARG A 383 -26.93 -19.94 9.53
N GLU A 384 -26.37 -20.93 10.22
CA GLU A 384 -26.03 -22.22 9.64
C GLU A 384 -27.28 -22.97 9.16
N ARG A 385 -28.37 -22.92 9.93
CA ARG A 385 -29.69 -23.42 9.53
C ARG A 385 -30.18 -22.73 8.27
N GLY A 386 -30.14 -21.40 8.22
CA GLY A 386 -30.51 -20.62 7.02
C GLY A 386 -29.65 -20.99 5.79
N THR A 387 -28.35 -21.22 5.99
CA THR A 387 -27.43 -21.65 4.92
C THR A 387 -27.74 -23.07 4.44
N ALA A 388 -28.04 -23.98 5.36
CA ALA A 388 -28.45 -25.34 5.02
C ALA A 388 -29.77 -25.34 4.22
N ILE A 389 -30.74 -24.51 4.60
CA ILE A 389 -32.00 -24.32 3.85
C ILE A 389 -31.72 -23.78 2.44
N MET A 390 -30.90 -22.74 2.33
CA MET A 390 -30.53 -22.14 1.03
C MET A 390 -29.85 -23.15 0.10
N ASN A 391 -29.07 -24.10 0.64
CA ASN A 391 -28.38 -25.16 -0.10
C ASN A 391 -29.20 -26.46 -0.21
N CYS A 392 -30.47 -26.48 0.19
CA CYS A 392 -31.33 -27.67 0.21
C CYS A 392 -30.77 -28.87 1.01
N GLN A 393 -29.96 -28.63 2.04
CA GLN A 393 -29.35 -29.65 2.89
C GLN A 393 -30.24 -29.93 4.12
N PHE A 394 -31.39 -30.58 3.91
CA PHE A 394 -32.41 -30.76 4.97
C PHE A 394 -31.97 -31.66 6.13
N ASP A 395 -31.09 -32.64 5.89
CA ASP A 395 -30.57 -33.50 6.97
C ASP A 395 -29.72 -32.70 7.96
N LYS A 396 -28.80 -31.88 7.43
CA LYS A 396 -27.98 -30.96 8.23
C LYS A 396 -28.84 -29.91 8.95
N MET A 397 -29.89 -29.42 8.29
CA MET A 397 -30.84 -28.49 8.89
C MET A 397 -31.52 -29.10 10.13
N ARG A 398 -31.96 -30.36 10.06
CA ARG A 398 -32.55 -31.10 11.18
C ARG A 398 -31.57 -31.33 12.33
N GLU A 399 -30.31 -31.62 12.02
CA GLU A 399 -29.25 -31.74 13.04
C GLU A 399 -29.03 -30.42 13.78
N ILE A 400 -28.95 -29.31 13.05
CA ILE A 400 -28.81 -27.97 13.65
C ILE A 400 -30.05 -27.61 14.47
N GLU A 401 -31.25 -27.95 14.00
CA GLU A 401 -32.50 -27.73 14.72
C GLU A 401 -32.51 -28.46 16.06
N HIS A 402 -32.07 -29.73 16.10
CA HIS A 402 -31.90 -30.46 17.36
C HIS A 402 -30.90 -29.78 18.31
N GLN A 403 -29.78 -29.24 17.79
CA GLN A 403 -28.83 -28.49 18.62
C GLN A 403 -29.40 -27.19 19.19
N ILE A 404 -30.28 -26.53 18.43
CA ILE A 404 -31.01 -25.35 18.90
C ILE A 404 -32.00 -25.75 19.99
N ASP A 405 -32.77 -26.83 19.77
CA ASP A 405 -33.74 -27.32 20.74
C ASP A 405 -33.06 -27.72 22.05
N GLU A 406 -31.96 -28.47 22.01
CA GLU A 406 -31.19 -28.86 23.19
C GLU A 406 -30.72 -27.64 24.00
N MET A 407 -30.28 -26.58 23.30
CA MET A 407 -29.80 -25.34 23.93
C MET A 407 -30.92 -24.50 24.56
N VAL A 408 -32.13 -24.54 23.99
CA VAL A 408 -33.30 -23.79 24.49
C VAL A 408 -33.98 -24.52 25.66
N HIS A 409 -33.94 -25.86 25.69
CA HIS A 409 -34.57 -26.65 26.76
C HIS A 409 -33.74 -26.68 28.05
N ASP A 410 -32.43 -26.47 28.00
CA ASP A 410 -31.59 -26.33 29.19
C ASP A 410 -31.79 -24.95 29.83
N GLU A 411 -32.49 -24.89 30.97
CA GLU A 411 -32.76 -23.66 31.72
C GLU A 411 -31.49 -22.84 32.02
N GLN A 412 -30.36 -23.49 32.34
CA GLN A 412 -29.12 -22.78 32.65
C GLN A 412 -28.55 -22.10 31.41
N GLN A 413 -28.63 -22.77 30.26
CA GLN A 413 -28.21 -22.21 28.99
C GLN A 413 -29.16 -21.10 28.55
N LEU A 414 -30.48 -21.29 28.68
CA LEU A 414 -31.48 -20.29 28.37
C LEU A 414 -31.27 -18.99 29.17
N ASP A 415 -30.98 -19.11 30.47
CA ASP A 415 -30.65 -17.96 31.32
C ASP A 415 -29.36 -17.26 30.85
N SER A 416 -28.35 -18.03 30.44
CA SER A 416 -27.12 -17.46 29.90
C SER A 416 -27.31 -16.77 28.55
N LEU A 417 -28.22 -17.29 27.70
CA LEU A 417 -28.55 -16.78 26.37
C LEU A 417 -29.40 -15.52 26.44
N THR A 418 -30.35 -15.46 27.38
CA THR A 418 -31.29 -14.34 27.58
C THR A 418 -30.71 -13.22 28.45
N ARG A 419 -29.46 -13.37 28.90
CA ARG A 419 -28.76 -12.30 29.61
C ARG A 419 -28.43 -11.13 28.67
N PRO A 420 -28.86 -9.89 29.00
CA PRO A 420 -28.48 -8.71 28.23
C PRO A 420 -26.99 -8.37 28.45
N VAL A 421 -26.29 -8.10 27.35
CA VAL A 421 -24.86 -7.73 27.31
C VAL A 421 -24.68 -6.26 26.97
N CYS A 422 -25.66 -5.68 26.28
CA CYS A 422 -25.63 -4.32 25.80
C CYS A 422 -27.07 -3.79 25.70
N ALA A 423 -27.27 -2.50 25.97
CA ALA A 423 -28.52 -1.79 25.74
C ALA A 423 -28.32 -0.65 24.74
N PHE A 424 -29.21 -0.53 23.77
CA PHE A 424 -29.29 0.57 22.82
C PHE A 424 -30.41 1.50 23.26
N ILE A 425 -30.04 2.67 23.76
CA ILE A 425 -30.96 3.61 24.38
C ILE A 425 -31.15 4.76 23.40
N THR A 426 -32.36 4.90 22.85
CA THR A 426 -32.69 5.95 21.90
C THR A 426 -33.36 7.11 22.63
N PHE A 427 -32.77 8.31 22.51
CA PHE A 427 -33.34 9.52 23.11
C PHE A 427 -34.30 10.22 22.17
N ARG A 428 -35.27 10.94 22.74
CA ARG A 428 -36.19 11.78 21.99
C ARG A 428 -35.55 13.08 21.49
N SER A 429 -34.51 13.57 22.18
CA SER A 429 -33.84 14.84 21.88
C SER A 429 -32.31 14.69 21.74
N ASP A 430 -31.74 15.53 20.87
CA ASP A 430 -30.28 15.62 20.63
C ASP A 430 -29.52 16.06 21.90
N ASP A 431 -30.13 16.95 22.69
CA ASP A 431 -29.52 17.44 23.92
C ASP A 431 -29.31 16.31 24.94
N ALA A 432 -30.28 15.39 25.09
CA ALA A 432 -30.16 14.23 25.97
C ALA A 432 -29.10 13.24 25.49
N PHE A 433 -29.04 12.97 24.19
CA PHE A 433 -28.00 12.14 23.58
C PHE A 433 -26.59 12.71 23.83
N ASN A 434 -26.38 14.00 23.53
CA ASN A 434 -25.10 14.66 23.75
C ASN A 434 -24.72 14.72 25.23
N GLU A 435 -25.71 14.90 26.12
CA GLU A 435 -25.49 14.86 27.56
C GLU A 435 -25.05 13.48 28.02
N ALA A 436 -25.68 12.40 27.55
CA ALA A 436 -25.29 11.03 27.88
C ALA A 436 -23.82 10.73 27.48
N ILE A 437 -23.42 11.12 26.26
CA ILE A 437 -22.02 10.97 25.81
C ILE A 437 -21.06 11.81 26.66
N ALA A 438 -21.47 13.03 27.02
CA ALA A 438 -20.66 13.93 27.82
C ALA A 438 -20.51 13.45 29.28
N TYR A 439 -21.56 12.83 29.84
CA TYR A 439 -21.55 12.22 31.17
C TYR A 439 -20.37 11.24 31.29
N SER A 440 -20.23 10.32 30.34
CA SER A 440 -19.15 9.31 30.35
C SER A 440 -17.74 9.88 30.15
N LYS A 441 -17.60 11.07 29.54
CA LYS A 441 -16.31 11.77 29.43
C LYS A 441 -15.94 12.46 30.75
N ASN A 442 -16.91 13.05 31.42
CA ASN A 442 -16.71 13.80 32.66
C ASN A 442 -16.30 12.90 33.82
N VAL A 443 -16.93 11.73 33.97
CA VAL A 443 -16.54 10.72 34.98
C VAL A 443 -15.04 10.41 34.89
N LYS A 444 -14.51 10.18 33.68
CA LYS A 444 -13.07 9.93 33.45
C LYS A 444 -12.17 11.13 33.76
N TYR A 445 -12.66 12.35 33.58
CA TYR A 445 -11.91 13.57 33.85
C TYR A 445 -11.81 13.85 35.35
N PHE A 446 -12.93 13.77 36.08
CA PHE A 446 -12.98 14.01 37.52
C PHE A 446 -12.21 12.94 38.29
N ALA A 447 -12.34 11.66 37.90
CA ALA A 447 -11.56 10.56 38.46
C ALA A 447 -10.04 10.76 38.36
N ARG A 448 -9.55 11.50 37.34
CA ARG A 448 -8.11 11.80 37.19
C ARG A 448 -7.64 12.97 38.04
N LYS A 449 -8.53 13.87 38.46
CA LYS A 449 -8.16 15.13 39.11
C LYS A 449 -8.29 15.13 40.63
N ASN A 450 -8.80 14.04 41.24
CA ASN A 450 -9.13 13.99 42.68
C ASN A 450 -9.86 15.27 43.14
N LEU A 451 -10.70 15.85 42.26
CA LEU A 451 -11.46 17.02 42.63
C LEU A 451 -12.69 16.51 43.38
N ASP A 452 -12.79 16.84 44.67
CA ASP A 452 -13.97 16.65 45.53
C ASP A 452 -15.15 17.53 45.08
N VAL A 453 -15.40 17.60 43.78
CA VAL A 453 -16.61 18.21 43.26
C VAL A 453 -17.67 17.15 43.41
N ALA A 454 -18.69 17.47 44.23
CA ALA A 454 -19.86 16.67 44.56
C ALA A 454 -20.79 16.39 43.36
N PHE A 455 -20.21 16.02 42.23
CA PHE A 455 -20.89 15.21 41.25
C PHE A 455 -20.86 13.80 41.83
N GLU A 456 -21.84 13.49 42.68
CA GLU A 456 -22.03 12.11 43.14
C GLU A 456 -22.18 11.26 41.87
N ASP A 457 -21.12 10.54 41.52
CA ASP A 457 -21.12 9.53 40.47
C ASP A 457 -22.09 8.45 40.95
N THR A 458 -23.38 8.65 40.75
CA THR A 458 -24.40 7.67 41.08
C THR A 458 -24.15 6.46 40.20
N PRO A 459 -23.64 5.35 40.76
CA PRO A 459 -23.31 4.20 39.95
C PRO A 459 -24.63 3.57 39.49
N LEU A 460 -24.77 3.33 38.19
CA LEU A 460 -25.91 2.58 37.68
C LEU A 460 -25.64 1.10 37.94
N LEU A 461 -26.50 0.45 38.71
CA LEU A 461 -26.34 -0.96 39.08
C LEU A 461 -24.97 -1.25 39.73
N ASN A 462 -24.52 -0.35 40.62
CA ASN A 462 -23.25 -0.43 41.35
C ASN A 462 -21.99 -0.44 40.46
N GLN A 463 -22.09 0.05 39.22
CA GLN A 463 -20.94 0.21 38.32
C GLN A 463 -20.89 1.57 37.63
N PRO A 464 -19.68 2.04 37.26
CA PRO A 464 -19.53 3.25 36.48
C PRO A 464 -20.08 3.07 35.06
N VAL A 465 -20.88 4.03 34.61
CA VAL A 465 -21.57 3.99 33.32
C VAL A 465 -20.70 4.58 32.21
N SER A 466 -20.60 3.87 31.09
CA SER A 466 -19.97 4.38 29.88
C SER A 466 -20.93 4.25 28.70
N PHE A 467 -21.47 5.38 28.27
CA PHE A 467 -22.22 5.51 27.02
C PHE A 467 -21.26 5.72 25.86
N THR A 468 -21.46 4.96 24.79
CA THR A 468 -20.81 5.18 23.49
C THR A 468 -21.88 5.45 22.44
N PRO A 469 -21.62 6.26 21.41
CA PRO A 469 -22.57 6.39 20.31
C PRO A 469 -22.81 5.01 19.68
N ALA A 470 -24.07 4.64 19.49
CA ALA A 470 -24.41 3.39 18.84
C ALA A 470 -24.02 3.44 17.35
N THR A 471 -23.71 2.28 16.78
CA THR A 471 -23.54 2.15 15.33
C THR A 471 -24.86 1.78 14.69
N GLU A 472 -25.02 2.09 13.39
CA GLU A 472 -26.24 1.73 12.66
C GLU A 472 -26.55 0.23 12.80
N PRO A 473 -27.82 -0.18 13.00
CA PRO A 473 -28.18 -1.58 13.23
C PRO A 473 -27.69 -2.55 12.16
N THR A 474 -27.63 -2.11 10.91
CA THR A 474 -27.12 -2.87 9.76
C THR A 474 -25.61 -3.11 9.81
N ASN A 475 -24.87 -2.24 10.51
CA ASN A 475 -23.42 -2.27 10.61
C ASN A 475 -22.93 -3.08 11.83
N ILE A 476 -23.84 -3.51 12.72
CA ILE A 476 -23.51 -4.26 13.92
C ILE A 476 -23.37 -5.75 13.58
N LEU A 477 -22.25 -6.34 14.00
CA LEU A 477 -22.01 -7.79 13.92
C LEU A 477 -22.36 -8.42 15.27
N TRP A 478 -23.63 -8.81 15.38
CA TRP A 478 -24.23 -9.32 16.61
C TRP A 478 -23.50 -10.56 17.14
N GLU A 479 -23.00 -11.42 16.26
CA GLU A 479 -22.24 -12.63 16.58
C GLU A 479 -20.96 -12.34 17.37
N ASN A 480 -20.32 -11.19 17.13
CA ASN A 480 -18.99 -10.87 17.68
C ASN A 480 -19.04 -9.98 18.92
N ARG A 481 -20.24 -9.53 19.32
CA ARG A 481 -20.44 -8.56 20.42
C ARG A 481 -19.88 -9.04 21.77
N HIS A 482 -19.87 -10.36 21.98
CA HIS A 482 -19.38 -11.00 23.20
C HIS A 482 -17.85 -10.96 23.34
N ILE A 483 -17.11 -10.70 22.25
CA ILE A 483 -15.64 -10.73 22.23
C ILE A 483 -15.12 -9.37 22.69
N LYS A 484 -14.62 -9.28 23.93
CA LYS A 484 -14.06 -8.05 24.51
C LYS A 484 -12.73 -8.30 25.23
N GLY A 485 -11.96 -7.23 25.41
CA GLY A 485 -10.76 -7.21 26.25
C GLY A 485 -9.56 -7.97 25.68
N ILE A 486 -8.84 -8.70 26.54
CA ILE A 486 -7.56 -9.36 26.22
C ILE A 486 -7.73 -10.40 25.10
N ASN A 487 -8.85 -11.12 25.08
CA ASN A 487 -9.14 -12.14 24.06
C ASN A 487 -9.21 -11.54 22.65
N TYR A 488 -9.76 -10.33 22.51
CA TYR A 488 -9.75 -9.61 21.24
C TYR A 488 -8.32 -9.25 20.81
N GLY A 489 -7.53 -8.70 21.74
CA GLY A 489 -6.13 -8.34 21.49
C GLY A 489 -5.27 -9.54 21.07
N ALA A 490 -5.45 -10.70 21.71
CA ALA A 490 -4.73 -11.93 21.37
C ALA A 490 -5.08 -12.43 19.95
N ARG A 491 -6.36 -12.34 19.53
CA ARG A 491 -6.78 -12.70 18.17
C ARG A 491 -6.20 -11.76 17.12
N VAL A 492 -6.20 -10.45 17.38
CA VAL A 492 -5.59 -9.44 16.49
C VAL A 492 -4.09 -9.70 16.34
N LEU A 493 -3.39 -9.92 17.46
CA LEU A 493 -1.94 -10.22 17.44
C LEU A 493 -1.66 -11.52 16.68
N GLY A 494 -2.46 -12.55 16.88
CA GLY A 494 -2.37 -13.81 16.12
C GLY A 494 -2.55 -13.61 14.62
N ALA A 495 -3.55 -12.82 14.20
CA ALA A 495 -3.77 -12.50 12.78
C ALA A 495 -2.59 -11.74 12.17
N ILE A 496 -2.02 -10.77 12.90
CA ILE A 496 -0.82 -10.02 12.47
C ILE A 496 0.38 -10.95 12.32
N LEU A 497 0.60 -11.86 13.28
CA LEU A 497 1.72 -12.81 13.24
C LEU A 497 1.62 -13.74 12.04
N VAL A 498 0.43 -14.27 11.74
CA VAL A 498 0.20 -15.12 10.55
C VAL A 498 0.42 -14.32 9.26
N ALA A 499 -0.09 -13.09 9.18
CA ALA A 499 0.12 -12.22 8.03
C ALA A 499 1.61 -11.92 7.80
N PHE A 500 2.37 -11.67 8.87
CA PHE A 500 3.81 -11.43 8.82
C PHE A 500 4.58 -12.66 8.33
N LEU A 501 4.25 -13.86 8.84
CA LEU A 501 4.87 -15.11 8.37
C LEU A 501 4.61 -15.36 6.88
N MET A 502 3.40 -15.09 6.39
CA MET A 502 3.10 -15.19 4.95
C MET A 502 3.95 -14.24 4.11
N LEU A 503 4.19 -13.01 4.59
CA LEU A 503 5.04 -12.05 3.91
C LEU A 503 6.51 -12.52 3.86
N ILE A 504 7.02 -13.15 4.93
CA ILE A 504 8.38 -13.73 4.96
C ILE A 504 8.50 -14.84 3.91
N VAL A 505 7.52 -15.76 3.84
CA VAL A 505 7.55 -16.85 2.85
C VAL A 505 7.52 -16.30 1.42
N SER A 506 6.66 -15.31 1.15
CA SER A 506 6.62 -14.63 -0.15
C SER A 506 7.96 -13.96 -0.47
N PHE A 507 8.56 -13.27 0.52
CA PHE A 507 9.84 -12.60 0.38
C PHE A 507 10.98 -13.53 0.01
N ILE A 508 11.16 -14.63 0.75
CA ILE A 508 12.20 -15.63 0.48
C ILE A 508 12.04 -16.20 -0.93
N THR A 509 10.80 -16.49 -1.32
CA THR A 509 10.49 -17.05 -2.64
C THR A 509 10.82 -16.04 -3.75
N ILE A 510 10.37 -14.78 -3.62
CA ILE A 510 10.64 -13.74 -4.61
C ILE A 510 12.14 -13.47 -4.75
N ILE A 511 12.89 -13.41 -3.64
CA ILE A 511 14.35 -13.24 -3.67
C ILE A 511 15.02 -14.40 -4.39
N TYR A 512 14.62 -15.63 -4.08
CA TYR A 512 15.21 -16.82 -4.70
C TYR A 512 15.05 -16.78 -6.24
N PHE A 513 13.83 -16.54 -6.73
CA PHE A 513 13.57 -16.42 -8.17
C PHE A 513 14.25 -15.19 -8.78
N LYS A 514 14.32 -14.07 -8.07
CA LYS A 514 15.03 -12.87 -8.56
C LYS A 514 16.52 -13.07 -8.66
N ARG A 515 17.15 -13.74 -7.71
CA ARG A 515 18.56 -14.12 -7.78
C ARG A 515 18.83 -15.02 -8.97
N ALA A 516 17.96 -16.01 -9.21
CA ALA A 516 18.06 -16.86 -10.40
C ALA A 516 17.91 -16.06 -11.70
N GLU A 517 16.96 -15.11 -11.75
CA GLU A 517 16.76 -14.22 -12.91
C GLU A 517 17.98 -13.30 -13.16
N ILE A 518 18.58 -12.76 -12.09
CA ILE A 518 19.75 -11.88 -12.18
C ILE A 518 20.97 -12.67 -12.63
N ALA A 519 21.27 -13.81 -12.01
CA ALA A 519 22.37 -14.69 -12.42
C ALA A 519 22.25 -15.10 -13.89
N PHE A 520 21.03 -15.32 -14.36
CA PHE A 520 20.75 -15.58 -15.77
C PHE A 520 21.09 -14.37 -16.68
N LYS A 521 20.66 -13.17 -16.28
CA LYS A 521 20.92 -11.92 -17.03
C LYS A 521 22.39 -11.52 -17.04
N GLU A 522 23.13 -11.81 -15.97
CA GLU A 522 24.57 -11.57 -15.88
C GLU A 522 25.35 -12.46 -16.84
N LYS A 523 24.91 -13.72 -17.00
CA LYS A 523 25.53 -14.68 -17.91
C LYS A 523 25.38 -14.28 -19.38
N PHE A 524 24.23 -13.70 -19.76
CA PHE A 524 23.94 -13.23 -21.12
C PHE A 524 23.64 -11.74 -21.12
N ARG A 525 24.71 -10.91 -21.07
CA ARG A 525 24.58 -9.45 -21.15
C ARG A 525 24.09 -9.04 -22.54
N ALA A 526 23.14 -8.11 -22.58
CA ALA A 526 22.66 -7.56 -23.84
C ALA A 526 23.81 -6.92 -24.62
N SER A 527 24.09 -7.42 -25.82
CA SER A 527 25.24 -7.04 -26.63
C SER A 527 24.80 -6.40 -27.95
N ASN A 528 25.60 -5.46 -28.46
CA ASN A 528 25.34 -4.81 -29.75
C ASN A 528 25.77 -5.71 -30.91
N CYS A 529 24.88 -6.60 -31.35
CA CYS A 529 25.22 -7.59 -32.36
C CYS A 529 25.62 -6.98 -33.70
N GLN A 530 25.04 -5.85 -34.09
CA GLN A 530 25.41 -5.18 -35.34
C GLN A 530 26.86 -4.70 -35.31
N ALA A 531 27.24 -3.98 -34.24
CA ALA A 531 28.61 -3.51 -34.08
C ALA A 531 29.63 -4.66 -34.02
N ILE A 532 29.29 -5.77 -33.36
CA ILE A 532 30.14 -6.97 -33.31
C ILE A 532 30.35 -7.54 -34.72
N PHE A 533 29.29 -7.68 -35.53
CA PHE A 533 29.42 -8.17 -36.90
C PHE A 533 30.18 -7.22 -37.82
N ASP A 534 29.96 -5.91 -37.70
CA ASP A 534 30.62 -4.90 -38.52
C ASP A 534 32.14 -4.88 -38.31
N ILE A 535 32.60 -5.18 -37.09
CA ILE A 535 34.01 -5.09 -36.73
C ILE A 535 34.76 -6.40 -37.01
N TYR A 536 34.19 -7.53 -36.59
CA TYR A 536 34.87 -8.82 -36.66
C TYR A 536 34.58 -9.57 -37.97
N GLY A 537 33.44 -9.29 -38.61
CA GLY A 537 32.95 -10.05 -39.75
C GLY A 537 32.32 -11.39 -39.36
N ASN A 538 31.55 -11.97 -40.27
CA ASN A 538 30.69 -13.13 -39.98
C ASN A 538 31.44 -14.38 -39.53
N SER A 539 32.57 -14.72 -40.17
CA SER A 539 33.36 -15.92 -39.88
C SER A 539 34.06 -15.85 -38.53
N THR A 540 34.52 -14.66 -38.17
CA THR A 540 35.23 -14.40 -36.92
C THR A 540 34.29 -14.49 -35.73
N VAL A 541 33.08 -13.92 -35.86
CA VAL A 541 32.04 -14.02 -34.83
C VAL A 541 31.58 -15.46 -34.61
N GLU A 542 31.47 -16.26 -35.68
CA GLU A 542 31.19 -17.71 -35.58
C GLU A 542 32.29 -18.44 -34.79
N THR A 543 33.55 -18.15 -35.10
CA THR A 543 34.70 -18.74 -34.39
C THR A 543 34.65 -18.40 -32.89
N TYR A 544 34.36 -17.15 -32.54
CA TYR A 544 34.26 -16.72 -31.14
C TYR A 544 33.02 -17.23 -30.41
N ALA A 545 31.90 -17.37 -31.11
CA ALA A 545 30.74 -18.06 -30.57
C ALA A 545 31.11 -19.50 -30.18
N GLY A 546 31.97 -20.16 -30.99
CA GLY A 546 32.55 -21.46 -30.68
C GLY A 546 33.42 -21.45 -29.41
N TYR A 547 34.33 -20.47 -29.26
CA TYR A 547 35.16 -20.36 -28.06
C TYR A 547 34.34 -20.07 -26.80
N GLU A 548 33.38 -19.12 -26.86
CA GLU A 548 32.47 -18.85 -25.74
C GLU A 548 31.67 -20.08 -25.32
N TYR A 549 31.23 -20.89 -26.30
CA TYR A 549 30.55 -22.16 -26.04
C TYR A 549 31.47 -23.18 -25.36
N LEU A 550 32.72 -23.32 -25.82
CA LEU A 550 33.69 -24.22 -25.21
C LEU A 550 34.04 -23.77 -23.79
N ASP A 551 34.32 -22.48 -23.57
CA ASP A 551 34.58 -21.92 -22.24
C ASP A 551 33.41 -22.23 -21.30
N LEU A 552 32.19 -22.04 -21.78
CA LEU A 552 30.98 -22.36 -21.03
C LEU A 552 30.85 -23.86 -20.71
N LYS A 553 31.19 -24.75 -21.66
CA LYS A 553 31.13 -26.20 -21.52
C LYS A 553 32.18 -26.73 -20.54
N TYR A 554 33.40 -26.19 -20.58
CA TYR A 554 34.52 -26.68 -19.77
C TYR A 554 34.58 -26.04 -18.37
N GLU A 555 34.15 -24.78 -18.22
CA GLU A 555 34.24 -24.07 -16.93
C GLU A 555 32.92 -24.02 -16.15
N GLY A 556 31.89 -24.72 -16.62
CA GLY A 556 30.58 -24.75 -15.99
C GLY A 556 29.81 -23.42 -16.09
N GLY A 557 30.22 -22.53 -17.01
CA GLY A 557 29.55 -21.27 -17.29
C GLY A 557 29.58 -20.26 -16.14
N LYS A 558 30.67 -20.23 -15.37
CA LYS A 558 30.91 -19.21 -14.33
C LYS A 558 31.29 -17.85 -14.91
N GLN A 559 31.87 -17.82 -16.10
CA GLN A 559 32.32 -16.57 -16.72
C GLN A 559 31.19 -15.84 -17.46
N PRO A 560 31.14 -14.50 -17.40
CA PRO A 560 30.27 -13.71 -18.27
C PRO A 560 30.74 -13.85 -19.72
N LEU A 561 29.80 -13.99 -20.63
CA LEU A 561 30.10 -14.09 -22.07
C LEU A 561 30.24 -12.69 -22.66
N ASN A 562 31.12 -12.53 -23.66
CA ASN A 562 31.34 -11.26 -24.37
C ASN A 562 30.24 -10.97 -25.40
N GLY A 563 29.30 -11.90 -25.60
CA GLY A 563 28.11 -11.74 -26.41
C GLY A 563 28.25 -12.25 -27.84
N ALA A 564 29.41 -12.78 -28.25
CA ALA A 564 29.62 -13.30 -29.60
C ALA A 564 28.67 -14.49 -29.88
N MET A 565 28.52 -15.42 -28.92
CA MET A 565 27.60 -16.54 -29.01
C MET A 565 26.14 -16.08 -29.11
N GLN A 566 25.74 -15.10 -28.29
CA GLN A 566 24.41 -14.51 -28.36
C GLN A 566 24.15 -13.93 -29.76
N CYS A 567 25.07 -13.13 -30.27
CA CYS A 567 24.88 -12.41 -31.53
C CYS A 567 24.90 -13.33 -32.75
N PHE A 568 25.76 -14.34 -32.74
CA PHE A 568 25.74 -15.42 -33.71
C PHE A 568 24.37 -16.11 -33.74
N CYS A 569 23.89 -16.60 -32.60
CA CYS A 569 22.63 -17.34 -32.54
C CYS A 569 21.40 -16.48 -32.82
N GLU A 570 21.40 -15.19 -32.46
CA GLU A 570 20.34 -14.26 -32.84
C GLU A 570 20.31 -14.00 -34.35
N ARG A 571 21.46 -13.93 -35.01
CA ARG A 571 21.55 -13.81 -36.47
C ARG A 571 20.99 -15.06 -37.15
N GLU A 572 21.45 -16.24 -36.77
CA GLU A 572 20.98 -17.50 -37.35
C GLU A 572 19.46 -17.67 -37.16
N ARG A 573 18.94 -17.32 -35.97
CA ARG A 573 17.49 -17.29 -35.71
C ARG A 573 16.74 -16.34 -36.66
N LYS A 574 17.27 -15.13 -36.90
CA LYS A 574 16.67 -14.15 -37.84
C LYS A 574 16.70 -14.64 -39.29
N VAL A 575 17.81 -15.25 -39.71
CA VAL A 575 17.99 -15.80 -41.06
C VAL A 575 16.99 -16.93 -41.32
N ALA A 576 16.81 -17.83 -40.36
CA ALA A 576 15.88 -18.95 -40.48
C ALA A 576 14.40 -18.57 -40.30
N LYS A 577 14.09 -17.30 -40.02
CA LYS A 577 12.78 -16.81 -39.55
C LYS A 577 12.42 -17.39 -38.17
N ASP A 578 12.08 -16.52 -37.22
CA ASP A 578 11.91 -16.87 -35.80
C ASP A 578 11.04 -18.13 -35.56
N PHE A 579 9.96 -18.32 -36.31
CA PHE A 579 9.04 -19.46 -36.12
C PHE A 579 9.61 -20.79 -36.65
N ASP A 580 10.19 -20.78 -37.85
CA ASP A 580 10.74 -21.98 -38.49
C ASP A 580 11.99 -22.47 -37.76
N TRP A 581 12.78 -21.57 -37.18
CA TRP A 581 13.94 -21.92 -36.34
C TRP A 581 13.58 -22.82 -35.15
N PHE A 582 12.44 -22.56 -34.49
CA PHE A 582 11.98 -23.40 -33.38
C PHE A 582 11.36 -24.71 -33.85
N ILE A 583 10.55 -24.69 -34.91
CA ILE A 583 9.86 -25.90 -35.41
C ILE A 583 10.85 -26.90 -36.01
N ASN A 584 11.76 -26.41 -36.84
CA ASN A 584 12.74 -27.27 -37.53
C ASN A 584 13.96 -27.57 -36.67
N LYS A 585 13.94 -27.17 -35.39
CA LYS A 585 15.07 -27.29 -34.46
C LYS A 585 16.37 -26.73 -35.05
N GLY A 586 16.30 -25.58 -35.72
CA GLY A 586 17.47 -24.91 -36.31
C GLY A 586 18.56 -24.61 -35.28
N TYR A 587 18.19 -24.44 -34.01
CA TYR A 587 19.14 -24.31 -32.90
C TYR A 587 20.01 -25.56 -32.64
N GLN A 588 19.62 -26.74 -33.13
CA GLN A 588 20.40 -27.99 -33.01
C GLN A 588 21.40 -28.18 -34.17
N GLN A 589 21.47 -27.24 -35.11
CA GLN A 589 22.46 -27.28 -36.17
C GLN A 589 23.87 -27.29 -35.57
N LYS A 590 24.68 -28.26 -36.01
CA LYS A 590 26.07 -28.37 -35.59
C LYS A 590 26.95 -27.47 -36.44
N TYR A 591 27.85 -26.75 -35.78
CA TYR A 591 28.83 -25.87 -36.41
C TYR A 591 30.22 -26.44 -36.17
N LYS A 592 31.09 -26.33 -37.18
CA LYS A 592 32.50 -26.75 -37.07
C LYS A 592 33.25 -25.69 -36.29
N ILE A 593 33.67 -26.04 -35.08
CA ILE A 593 34.47 -25.17 -34.22
C ILE A 593 35.84 -25.78 -34.02
N VAL A 594 36.86 -24.94 -33.97
CA VAL A 594 38.22 -25.38 -33.65
C VAL A 594 38.37 -25.38 -32.14
N ASN A 595 38.62 -26.55 -31.53
CA ASN A 595 38.83 -26.68 -30.09
C ASN A 595 40.21 -26.14 -29.68
N PHE A 596 40.50 -26.10 -28.38
CA PHE A 596 41.76 -25.64 -27.80
C PHE A 596 43.00 -26.39 -28.31
N ASP A 597 42.83 -27.64 -28.76
CA ASP A 597 43.88 -28.47 -29.37
C ASP A 597 44.01 -28.28 -30.89
N GLU A 598 43.42 -27.21 -31.45
CA GLU A 598 43.35 -26.95 -32.89
C GLU A 598 42.63 -28.06 -33.71
N LYS A 599 41.85 -28.91 -33.03
CA LYS A 599 41.03 -29.96 -33.67
C LYS A 599 39.65 -29.43 -33.99
N GLU A 600 39.17 -29.66 -35.21
CA GLU A 600 37.79 -29.39 -35.57
C GLU A 600 36.84 -30.34 -34.82
N VAL A 601 35.84 -29.76 -34.14
CA VAL A 601 34.77 -30.47 -33.44
C VAL A 601 33.44 -29.89 -33.92
N GLU A 602 32.43 -30.74 -34.13
CA GLU A 602 31.09 -30.31 -34.53
C GLU A 602 30.15 -30.25 -33.31
N GLU A 603 29.74 -29.03 -32.91
CA GLU A 603 28.94 -28.79 -31.71
C GLU A 603 27.72 -27.90 -32.00
N PRO A 604 26.58 -28.11 -31.31
CA PRO A 604 25.37 -27.30 -31.47
C PRO A 604 25.40 -26.04 -30.58
N ILE A 605 26.21 -25.04 -30.97
CA ILE A 605 26.44 -23.80 -30.20
C ILE A 605 25.14 -23.13 -29.73
N CYS A 606 24.15 -23.04 -30.64
CA CYS A 606 22.92 -22.30 -30.38
C CYS A 606 21.86 -23.05 -29.57
N GLU A 607 22.03 -24.35 -29.38
CA GLU A 607 21.12 -25.16 -28.56
C GLU A 607 21.18 -24.69 -27.11
N TYR A 608 22.41 -24.59 -26.58
CA TYR A 608 22.63 -24.14 -25.21
C TYR A 608 22.13 -22.70 -25.00
N TYR A 609 22.49 -21.76 -25.89
CA TYR A 609 22.01 -20.38 -25.81
C TYR A 609 20.48 -20.31 -25.81
N THR A 610 19.82 -21.06 -26.71
CA THR A 610 18.37 -21.01 -26.89
C THR A 610 17.64 -21.61 -25.68
N GLU A 611 18.10 -22.75 -25.16
CA GLU A 611 17.53 -23.38 -23.96
C GLU A 611 17.63 -22.45 -22.74
N GLN A 612 18.80 -21.86 -22.55
CA GLN A 612 19.03 -20.88 -21.49
C GLN A 612 18.13 -19.66 -21.69
N TYR A 613 18.14 -19.03 -22.86
CA TYR A 613 17.33 -17.85 -23.18
C TYR A 613 15.82 -18.09 -22.92
N LEU A 614 15.31 -19.24 -23.36
CA LEU A 614 13.93 -19.64 -23.09
C LEU A 614 13.67 -19.85 -21.61
N THR A 615 14.59 -20.49 -20.89
CA THR A 615 14.49 -20.70 -19.44
C THR A 615 14.47 -19.38 -18.68
N GLY A 616 15.37 -18.44 -18.98
CA GLY A 616 15.39 -17.11 -18.35
C GLY A 616 14.11 -16.31 -18.64
N LYS A 617 13.60 -16.35 -19.87
CA LYS A 617 12.33 -15.71 -20.24
C LYS A 617 11.12 -16.37 -19.56
N ALA A 618 11.13 -17.69 -19.45
CA ALA A 618 10.12 -18.44 -18.73
C ALA A 618 10.13 -18.09 -17.23
N MET A 619 11.31 -18.08 -16.59
CA MET A 619 11.48 -17.67 -15.19
C MET A 619 10.95 -16.26 -14.92
N ALA A 620 11.26 -15.29 -15.79
CA ALA A 620 10.77 -13.92 -15.65
C ALA A 620 9.23 -13.82 -15.73
N ASN A 621 8.58 -14.65 -16.55
CA ASN A 621 7.12 -14.71 -16.64
C ASN A 621 6.51 -15.49 -15.47
N VAL A 622 7.11 -16.61 -15.08
CA VAL A 622 6.71 -17.41 -13.91
C VAL A 622 6.74 -16.53 -12.66
N LEU A 623 7.79 -15.74 -12.46
CA LEU A 623 7.89 -14.82 -11.33
C LEU A 623 6.73 -13.82 -11.28
N LYS A 624 6.31 -13.25 -12.43
CA LYS A 624 5.13 -12.36 -12.48
C LYS A 624 3.87 -13.07 -12.03
N TYR A 625 3.62 -14.30 -12.51
CA TYR A 625 2.46 -15.08 -12.11
C TYR A 625 2.50 -15.49 -10.64
N ILE A 626 3.68 -15.87 -10.12
CA ILE A 626 3.88 -16.18 -8.71
C ILE A 626 3.50 -14.99 -7.82
N ILE A 627 3.92 -13.77 -8.18
CA ILE A 627 3.57 -12.55 -7.42
C ILE A 627 2.06 -12.31 -7.43
N ILE A 628 1.40 -12.48 -8.59
CA ILE A 628 -0.06 -12.34 -8.71
C ILE A 628 -0.77 -13.37 -7.82
N ILE A 629 -0.34 -14.63 -7.86
CA ILE A 629 -0.89 -15.72 -7.05
C ILE A 629 -0.70 -15.43 -5.56
N PHE A 630 0.50 -15.03 -5.13
CA PHE A 630 0.74 -14.69 -3.73
C PHE A 630 -0.12 -13.53 -3.25
N ASN A 631 -0.22 -12.45 -4.03
CA ASN A 631 -1.07 -11.31 -3.67
C ASN A 631 -2.55 -11.69 -3.56
N TYR A 632 -3.01 -12.62 -4.40
CA TYR A 632 -4.37 -13.16 -4.31
C TYR A 632 -4.55 -14.01 -3.04
N VAL A 633 -3.65 -14.96 -2.79
CA VAL A 633 -3.69 -15.86 -1.62
C VAL A 633 -3.62 -15.05 -0.32
N ILE A 634 -2.66 -14.13 -0.20
CA ILE A 634 -2.50 -13.26 0.97
C ILE A 634 -3.78 -12.48 1.22
N ARG A 635 -4.39 -11.89 0.17
CA ARG A 635 -5.67 -11.16 0.31
C ARG A 635 -6.78 -12.06 0.86
N VAL A 636 -6.96 -13.25 0.29
CA VAL A 636 -8.00 -14.20 0.73
C VAL A 636 -7.77 -14.63 2.17
N VAL A 637 -6.52 -14.93 2.54
CA VAL A 637 -6.18 -15.35 3.92
C VAL A 637 -6.36 -14.20 4.91
N VAL A 638 -5.91 -12.99 4.60
CA VAL A 638 -6.08 -11.81 5.47
C VAL A 638 -7.56 -11.51 5.71
N ILE A 639 -8.40 -11.59 4.68
CA ILE A 639 -9.86 -11.44 4.83
C ILE A 639 -10.40 -12.49 5.81
N LYS A 640 -10.03 -13.77 5.63
CA LYS A 640 -10.46 -14.85 6.54
C LYS A 640 -9.96 -14.65 7.98
N LEU A 641 -8.70 -14.21 8.16
CA LEU A 641 -8.12 -13.96 9.48
C LEU A 641 -8.85 -12.82 10.20
N ILE A 642 -9.16 -11.72 9.52
CA ILE A 642 -9.85 -10.58 10.14
C ILE A 642 -11.31 -10.92 10.44
N ASN A 643 -11.95 -11.75 9.62
CA ASN A 643 -13.27 -12.31 9.95
C ASN A 643 -13.21 -13.16 11.24
N LEU A 644 -12.12 -13.90 11.46
CA LEU A 644 -11.93 -14.72 12.67
C LEU A 644 -11.63 -13.88 13.93
N VAL A 645 -11.03 -12.69 13.78
CA VAL A 645 -10.77 -11.77 14.90
C VAL A 645 -12.08 -11.43 15.62
N GLY A 646 -13.17 -11.26 14.86
CA GLY A 646 -14.49 -10.98 15.38
C GLY A 646 -14.66 -9.51 15.76
N CYS A 647 -14.68 -8.62 14.76
CA CYS A 647 -14.97 -7.20 15.00
C CYS A 647 -16.45 -7.01 15.37
N SER A 648 -16.76 -6.01 16.22
CA SER A 648 -18.13 -5.70 16.63
C SER A 648 -18.97 -5.01 15.54
N THR A 649 -18.31 -4.44 14.53
CA THR A 649 -18.97 -3.70 13.43
C THR A 649 -18.35 -4.05 12.08
N GLU A 650 -19.18 -4.11 11.04
CA GLU A 650 -18.77 -4.41 9.66
C GLU A 650 -17.84 -3.33 9.10
N SER A 651 -18.11 -2.06 9.40
CA SER A 651 -17.27 -0.93 8.98
C SER A 651 -15.85 -1.02 9.54
N THR A 652 -15.72 -1.39 10.82
CA THR A 652 -14.39 -1.56 11.44
C THR A 652 -13.67 -2.76 10.86
N GLN A 653 -14.40 -3.85 10.62
CA GLN A 653 -13.86 -5.04 9.96
C GLN A 653 -13.36 -4.73 8.55
N MET A 654 -14.18 -4.07 7.73
CA MET A 654 -13.85 -3.69 6.36
C MET A 654 -12.66 -2.73 6.32
N LYS A 655 -12.58 -1.79 7.26
CA LYS A 655 -11.42 -0.90 7.42
C LYS A 655 -10.15 -1.71 7.70
N TYR A 656 -10.17 -2.60 8.69
CA TYR A 656 -9.00 -3.44 8.99
C TYR A 656 -8.63 -4.36 7.83
N ILE A 657 -9.60 -4.94 7.13
CA ILE A 657 -9.36 -5.73 5.92
C ILE A 657 -8.64 -4.89 4.88
N THR A 658 -9.14 -3.69 4.61
CA THR A 658 -8.58 -2.80 3.59
C THR A 658 -7.16 -2.37 3.96
N ASP A 659 -6.95 -1.92 5.19
CA ASP A 659 -5.64 -1.45 5.68
C ASP A 659 -4.60 -2.57 5.68
N CYS A 660 -4.96 -3.77 6.18
CA CYS A 660 -4.06 -4.92 6.20
C CYS A 660 -3.76 -5.46 4.78
N VAL A 661 -4.77 -5.60 3.92
CA VAL A 661 -4.57 -6.06 2.54
C VAL A 661 -3.70 -5.07 1.78
N PHE A 662 -3.96 -3.76 1.93
CA PHE A 662 -3.15 -2.71 1.32
C PHE A 662 -1.70 -2.79 1.79
N ALA A 663 -1.46 -2.85 3.10
CA ALA A 663 -0.11 -2.95 3.66
C ALA A 663 0.62 -4.20 3.13
N CYS A 664 0.00 -5.38 3.20
CA CYS A 664 0.60 -6.61 2.70
C CYS A 664 0.92 -6.55 1.20
N GLN A 665 0.01 -6.05 0.37
CA GLN A 665 0.21 -5.94 -1.07
C GLN A 665 1.26 -4.89 -1.44
N PHE A 666 1.27 -3.75 -0.75
CA PHE A 666 2.24 -2.69 -0.93
C PHE A 666 3.65 -3.17 -0.62
N PHE A 667 3.85 -3.86 0.51
CA PHE A 667 5.13 -4.46 0.83
C PHE A 667 5.53 -5.51 -0.21
N ASN A 668 4.64 -6.46 -0.51
CA ASN A 668 4.98 -7.58 -1.40
C ASN A 668 5.27 -7.17 -2.86
N THR A 669 4.54 -6.18 -3.38
CA THR A 669 4.64 -5.79 -4.80
C THR A 669 5.45 -4.53 -5.02
N GLY A 670 5.24 -3.50 -4.20
CA GLY A 670 5.94 -2.23 -4.35
C GLY A 670 7.33 -2.32 -3.77
N PHE A 671 7.41 -2.54 -2.46
CA PHE A 671 8.66 -2.43 -1.71
C PHE A 671 9.64 -3.57 -2.04
N LEU A 672 9.18 -4.82 -2.04
CA LEU A 672 10.07 -5.97 -2.28
C LEU A 672 10.64 -6.00 -3.71
N LEU A 673 9.84 -5.69 -4.74
CA LEU A 673 10.34 -5.64 -6.10
C LEU A 673 11.35 -4.51 -6.30
N MET A 674 11.13 -3.36 -5.66
CA MET A 674 12.11 -2.29 -5.65
C MET A 674 13.41 -2.72 -4.97
N LEU A 675 13.35 -3.34 -3.79
CA LEU A 675 14.53 -3.82 -3.08
C LEU A 675 15.30 -4.90 -3.88
N CYS A 676 14.59 -5.84 -4.50
CA CYS A 676 15.23 -6.87 -5.31
C CYS A 676 15.87 -6.30 -6.58
N ASN A 677 15.28 -5.24 -7.17
CA ASN A 677 15.82 -4.58 -8.34
C ASN A 677 16.91 -3.56 -8.02
N ALA A 678 16.99 -3.06 -6.77
CA ALA A 678 17.97 -2.08 -6.32
C ALA A 678 19.43 -2.61 -6.28
N ASN A 679 19.68 -3.75 -6.91
CA ASN A 679 20.97 -4.40 -7.09
C ASN A 679 21.91 -4.28 -5.87
N LEU A 680 21.49 -4.85 -4.74
CA LEU A 680 22.36 -5.00 -3.55
C LEU A 680 23.53 -5.98 -3.79
N VAL A 681 23.68 -6.53 -5.01
CA VAL A 681 24.78 -7.40 -5.41
C VAL A 681 25.92 -6.60 -6.05
N GLY A 682 25.68 -5.33 -6.43
CA GLY A 682 26.67 -4.46 -7.06
C GLY A 682 27.66 -3.77 -6.10
N GLN A 683 27.90 -4.33 -4.91
CA GLN A 683 28.93 -3.86 -3.97
C GLN A 683 29.80 -5.01 -3.49
#